data_AF-A0A938L7H3-F1
#
_entry.id   AF-A0A938L7H3-F1
#
_cell.length_a   1.000
_cell.length_b   1.000
_cell.length_c   1.000
_cell.angle_alpha   90.00
_cell.angle_beta   90.00
_cell.angle_gamma   90.00
#
_symmetry.space_group_name_H-M   'P 1'
#
loop_
_entity.id
_entity.type
_entity.pdbx_description
1 polymer ?
#
loop_
_entity_poly.entity_id
_entity_poly.type
_entity_poly.pdbx_seq_one_letter_code
_entity_poly.pdbx_strand_id
1 'polypeptide(L)'
;MTSSRGIADGRNSLGCYWEALAVRTYLGTRSGWLLLVCGLMTFGTLAAAELRQWSDATGKFKIKAKFVSLADGIVTLEKEDGEEIEIELQKLSTADQKAANDAAKAKDDDPFKSKAKPKDDPFKAKPKGTTTPAQPNRPTRPGRPGAPKTTAEPVDDGDAPVIKVDWSKADIITLAPPESGWKVEPPKVKLPEVGGKLKPITLPQKANFFEGMKAIVIGRDLKRAVIGYNMGNSQQGGTTRLLGVDLVTGKAGGSVSAPVQMVPLAMHDDGDQILMRRDEFGFGNLDRLEVWSMKSGKIEKLLICTPYEEVSGGPRDVTWAEFIDAERLVTSSRGGKVAIWKYPEMEPICWFQAADSKPALSQDRKLIAYCTGDNVGLFDVEKREVIAQQATPMKLNWPLLAFSPSGKRLGCIAFDKVLMWDLATGKLEQSFSPTGLMIKDSIEFPDDDYILGNGKFLVDMPNQLKFWQFDGADQIRCINGVAYVGVSAGHNAPGALLTMTLPHAGAKELLKKALTDPTLFVLKAGTTVKLDLEGIPDVAQRATVEAALTKRLATIDCKPGPAGTIDLVASVEGPKDRQLQYHGAGTYMTKEFMTKLKFVYEGQPAWEFSGSNISFIISLKRGDNIENHLREREKPDYTFFDRVELPKFLQKPTAGQAAGRSLTLGQSTITTAGLK
;
A
#
# COMPACT_ATOMS: atom_id res chain seq x y z
N MET A 1 6.50 -41.67 29.92
CA MET A 1 5.19 -41.13 30.33
C MET A 1 5.05 -39.72 29.77
N THR A 2 4.16 -39.62 28.79
CA THR A 2 3.41 -38.46 28.25
C THR A 2 3.47 -37.15 29.05
N SER A 3 3.53 -35.93 28.47
CA SER A 3 2.67 -35.44 27.39
C SER A 3 3.28 -34.32 26.52
N SER A 4 3.12 -34.49 25.21
CA SER A 4 3.02 -33.45 24.17
C SER A 4 1.65 -32.75 24.23
N ARG A 5 1.60 -31.42 24.04
CA ARG A 5 0.40 -30.73 23.54
C ARG A 5 0.83 -29.59 22.62
N GLY A 6 0.65 -29.79 21.31
CA GLY A 6 0.47 -28.71 20.36
C GLY A 6 -0.98 -28.26 20.35
N ILE A 7 -1.21 -26.98 20.07
CA ILE A 7 -2.47 -26.46 19.55
C ILE A 7 -2.13 -25.39 18.52
N ALA A 8 -2.60 -25.63 17.30
CA ALA A 8 -2.65 -24.71 16.19
C ALA A 8 -3.62 -23.56 16.48
N ASP A 9 -3.28 -22.33 16.08
CA ASP A 9 -4.29 -21.32 15.75
C ASP A 9 -3.89 -20.69 14.42
N GLY A 10 -4.56 -21.17 13.36
CA GLY A 10 -4.49 -20.59 12.03
C GLY A 10 -5.47 -19.43 11.97
N ARG A 11 -4.94 -18.21 11.81
CA ARG A 11 -5.73 -17.07 11.35
C ARG A 11 -5.06 -16.45 10.13
N ASN A 12 -5.79 -16.53 9.02
CA ASN A 12 -5.57 -15.73 7.83
C ASN A 12 -5.58 -14.24 8.21
N SER A 13 -4.41 -13.59 8.18
CA SER A 13 -4.31 -12.15 8.08
C SER A 13 -4.26 -11.75 6.60
N LEU A 14 -5.42 -11.89 5.93
CA LEU A 14 -5.74 -11.20 4.69
C LEU A 14 -6.72 -10.08 5.05
N GLY A 15 -6.23 -8.85 5.00
CA GLY A 15 -7.01 -7.61 5.13
C GLY A 15 -6.11 -6.49 5.64
N CYS A 16 -6.13 -5.26 5.14
CA CYS A 16 -6.78 -4.62 4.00
C CYS A 16 -5.94 -3.37 3.74
N TYR A 17 -5.34 -3.19 2.57
CA TYR A 17 -4.96 -1.88 2.03
C TYR A 17 -5.04 -1.98 0.51
N TRP A 18 -6.28 -2.00 0.04
CA TRP A 18 -6.68 -1.77 -1.34
C TRP A 18 -7.96 -0.93 -1.31
N GLU A 19 -7.85 0.33 -1.66
CA GLU A 19 -8.88 1.04 -2.41
C GLU A 19 -8.13 1.85 -3.48
N ALA A 20 -8.48 1.64 -4.74
CA ALA A 20 -8.09 2.47 -5.86
C ALA A 20 -9.35 2.82 -6.66
N LEU A 21 -9.44 4.11 -7.06
CA LEU A 21 -9.97 4.72 -8.30
C LEU A 21 -10.99 3.91 -9.16
N ALA A 22 -12.03 4.45 -9.81
CA ALA A 22 -12.30 5.74 -10.48
C ALA A 22 -13.83 5.84 -10.80
N VAL A 23 -14.39 6.96 -11.31
CA VAL A 23 -14.73 7.24 -12.74
C VAL A 23 -15.42 8.64 -12.79
N ARG A 24 -14.95 9.71 -13.48
CA ARG A 24 -14.94 10.08 -14.94
C ARG A 24 -16.35 10.50 -15.50
N THR A 25 -16.63 11.48 -16.39
CA THR A 25 -15.93 12.54 -17.16
C THR A 25 -16.92 13.38 -18.03
N TYR A 26 -16.51 14.61 -18.42
CA TYR A 26 -16.71 15.38 -19.70
C TYR A 26 -18.00 16.15 -20.12
N LEU A 27 -17.73 17.25 -20.85
CA LEU A 27 -18.55 18.36 -21.39
C LEU A 27 -19.35 18.07 -22.67
N GLY A 28 -20.39 18.88 -22.98
CA GLY A 28 -20.78 19.23 -24.37
C GLY A 28 -22.26 19.50 -24.74
N THR A 29 -22.68 20.78 -24.71
CA THR A 29 -23.55 21.55 -25.66
C THR A 29 -24.95 21.10 -26.19
N ARG A 30 -25.94 21.98 -25.88
CA ARG A 30 -26.96 22.69 -26.73
C ARG A 30 -28.07 21.98 -27.56
N SER A 31 -29.31 22.43 -27.25
CA SER A 31 -30.43 22.88 -28.13
C SER A 31 -31.48 21.90 -28.68
N GLY A 32 -32.77 22.23 -28.48
CA GLY A 32 -33.90 21.82 -29.34
C GLY A 32 -35.23 21.58 -28.61
N TRP A 33 -36.32 22.22 -29.06
CA TRP A 33 -37.65 22.37 -28.42
C TRP A 33 -38.79 21.52 -29.07
N LEU A 34 -39.99 21.57 -28.43
CA LEU A 34 -41.39 21.31 -28.89
C LEU A 34 -41.97 19.87 -28.72
N LEU A 35 -42.98 19.60 -27.84
CA LEU A 35 -44.45 19.92 -27.88
C LEU A 35 -45.21 19.12 -28.97
N LEU A 36 -46.43 18.55 -28.84
CA LEU A 36 -47.46 18.33 -27.81
C LEU A 36 -48.58 17.44 -28.46
N VAL A 37 -49.61 17.03 -27.68
CA VAL A 37 -50.98 16.54 -28.04
C VAL A 37 -51.11 15.00 -28.25
N CYS A 38 -51.61 14.20 -27.29
CA CYS A 38 -52.96 14.04 -26.70
C CYS A 38 -54.02 13.33 -27.58
N GLY A 39 -54.53 12.19 -27.08
CA GLY A 39 -55.74 11.51 -27.57
C GLY A 39 -56.13 10.33 -26.66
N LEU A 40 -57.14 10.53 -25.82
CA LEU A 40 -57.64 9.65 -24.74
C LEU A 40 -58.32 8.36 -25.21
N MET A 41 -58.22 7.27 -24.41
CA MET A 41 -59.37 6.45 -24.01
C MET A 41 -59.09 5.62 -22.74
N THR A 42 -60.14 5.41 -21.95
CA THR A 42 -60.18 5.36 -20.48
C THR A 42 -60.28 3.97 -19.83
N PHE A 43 -59.45 3.79 -18.80
CA PHE A 43 -59.72 3.27 -17.44
C PHE A 43 -60.21 1.82 -17.20
N GLY A 44 -59.26 0.98 -16.76
CA GLY A 44 -59.42 0.12 -15.58
C GLY A 44 -58.57 0.70 -14.44
N THR A 45 -59.21 1.23 -13.40
CA THR A 45 -58.56 1.96 -12.29
C THR A 45 -57.90 1.01 -11.28
N LEU A 46 -56.59 0.79 -11.41
CA LEU A 46 -55.72 0.66 -10.24
C LEU A 46 -55.37 2.09 -9.81
N ALA A 47 -55.83 2.50 -8.63
CA ALA A 47 -55.58 3.82 -8.08
C ALA A 47 -54.08 3.99 -7.79
N ALA A 48 -53.33 4.47 -8.78
CA ALA A 48 -52.02 5.07 -8.55
C ALA A 48 -52.22 6.25 -7.59
N ALA A 49 -51.44 6.29 -6.51
CA ALA A 49 -51.51 7.39 -5.55
C ALA A 49 -51.13 8.71 -6.25
N GLU A 50 -52.15 9.49 -6.64
CA GLU A 50 -51.95 10.77 -7.30
C GLU A 50 -51.32 11.79 -6.35
N LEU A 51 -50.37 12.56 -6.89
CA LEU A 51 -49.78 13.72 -6.22
C LEU A 51 -50.87 14.74 -5.91
N ARG A 52 -51.23 14.88 -4.63
CA ARG A 52 -52.20 15.87 -4.16
C ARG A 52 -51.51 16.98 -3.40
N GLN A 53 -52.23 18.08 -3.21
CA GLN A 53 -51.76 19.18 -2.38
C GLN A 53 -52.07 18.88 -0.90
N TRP A 54 -51.06 18.98 -0.05
CA TRP A 54 -51.13 18.84 1.40
C TRP A 54 -50.84 20.19 2.03
N SER A 55 -51.54 20.50 3.12
CA SER A 55 -51.40 21.75 3.86
C SER A 55 -51.19 21.49 5.34
N ASP A 56 -50.44 22.37 6.00
CA ASP A 56 -50.29 22.34 7.45
C ASP A 56 -51.59 22.79 8.17
N ALA A 57 -51.65 22.61 9.49
CA ALA A 57 -52.80 22.94 10.31
C ALA A 57 -53.20 24.43 10.23
N THR A 58 -52.27 25.32 9.89
CA THR A 58 -52.54 26.76 9.71
C THR A 58 -52.93 27.12 8.27
N GLY A 59 -52.76 26.20 7.31
CA GLY A 59 -53.01 26.41 5.88
C GLY A 59 -51.98 27.31 5.17
N LYS A 60 -50.92 27.72 5.88
CA LYS A 60 -49.89 28.67 5.42
C LYS A 60 -48.86 28.00 4.51
N PHE A 61 -48.52 26.74 4.77
CA PHE A 61 -47.56 25.97 4.01
C PHE A 61 -48.29 24.87 3.25
N LYS A 62 -48.07 24.83 1.93
CA LYS A 62 -48.68 23.85 1.04
C LYS A 62 -47.62 23.20 0.18
N ILE A 63 -47.72 21.89 0.04
CA ILE A 63 -46.79 21.07 -0.75
C ILE A 63 -47.58 20.14 -1.65
N LYS A 64 -47.00 19.73 -2.76
CA LYS A 64 -47.59 18.71 -3.64
C LYS A 64 -46.80 17.42 -3.50
N ALA A 65 -47.46 16.38 -3.01
CA ALA A 65 -46.80 15.14 -2.64
C ALA A 65 -47.79 13.95 -2.67
N LYS A 66 -47.26 12.73 -2.81
CA LYS A 66 -48.03 11.49 -2.73
C LYS A 66 -47.87 10.88 -1.34
N PHE A 67 -48.93 10.27 -0.84
CA PHE A 67 -48.90 9.58 0.44
C PHE A 67 -48.08 8.29 0.35
N VAL A 68 -47.11 8.12 1.26
CA VAL A 68 -46.27 6.92 1.33
C VAL A 68 -46.74 6.01 2.46
N SER A 69 -46.85 6.53 3.69
CA SER A 69 -47.27 5.77 4.87
C SER A 69 -47.79 6.66 5.99
N LEU A 70 -48.53 6.06 6.91
CA LEU A 70 -48.89 6.63 8.21
C LEU A 70 -48.55 5.58 9.28
N ALA A 71 -47.55 5.87 10.10
CA ALA A 71 -47.13 5.01 11.20
C ALA A 71 -46.83 5.87 12.43
N ASP A 72 -47.25 5.42 13.61
CA ASP A 72 -46.98 6.09 14.89
C ASP A 72 -47.37 7.59 14.92
N GLY A 73 -48.43 7.96 14.20
CA GLY A 73 -48.91 9.34 14.10
C GLY A 73 -48.07 10.25 13.18
N ILE A 74 -47.14 9.70 12.41
CA ILE A 74 -46.31 10.40 11.43
C ILE A 74 -46.75 10.02 10.01
N VAL A 75 -47.04 11.03 9.19
CA VAL A 75 -47.35 10.90 7.77
C VAL A 75 -46.07 11.09 6.96
N THR A 76 -45.73 10.11 6.14
CA THR A 76 -44.64 10.21 5.15
C THR A 76 -45.21 10.56 3.79
N LEU A 77 -44.70 11.65 3.20
CA LEU A 77 -45.11 12.16 1.89
C LEU A 77 -43.90 12.24 0.96
N GLU A 78 -44.03 11.73 -0.27
CA GLU A 78 -42.98 11.85 -1.29
C GLU A 78 -43.35 12.96 -2.27
N LYS A 79 -42.45 13.93 -2.45
CA LYS A 79 -42.61 15.05 -3.39
C LYS A 79 -42.38 14.60 -4.84
N GLU A 80 -42.59 15.51 -5.78
CA GLU A 80 -42.40 15.25 -7.23
C GLU A 80 -40.94 14.93 -7.62
N ASP A 81 -39.95 15.39 -6.85
CA ASP A 81 -38.52 15.13 -7.05
C ASP A 81 -38.03 13.82 -6.40
N GLY A 82 -38.92 13.07 -5.76
CA GLY A 82 -38.63 11.82 -5.06
C GLY A 82 -38.12 12.01 -3.63
N GLU A 83 -38.04 13.24 -3.12
CA GLU A 83 -37.69 13.50 -1.72
C GLU A 83 -38.87 13.14 -0.80
N GLU A 84 -38.61 12.28 0.20
CA GLU A 84 -39.58 11.96 1.25
C GLU A 84 -39.48 12.93 2.41
N ILE A 85 -40.62 13.39 2.89
CA ILE A 85 -40.75 14.23 4.09
C ILE A 85 -41.69 13.58 5.09
N GLU A 86 -41.41 13.81 6.37
CA GLU A 86 -42.22 13.32 7.49
C GLU A 86 -42.87 14.50 8.21
N ILE A 87 -44.18 14.40 8.45
CA ILE A 87 -44.95 15.37 9.21
C ILE A 87 -45.86 14.67 10.19
N GLU A 88 -45.93 15.16 11.44
CA GLU A 88 -46.90 14.65 12.42
C GLU A 88 -48.31 14.88 11.90
N LEU A 89 -49.16 13.85 11.98
CA LEU A 89 -50.55 13.88 11.49
C LEU A 89 -51.30 15.10 12.04
N GLN A 90 -51.14 15.41 13.33
CA GLN A 90 -51.82 16.55 13.97
C GLN A 90 -51.38 17.92 13.44
N LYS A 91 -50.22 18.01 12.78
CA LYS A 91 -49.70 19.25 12.17
C LYS A 91 -50.21 19.46 10.74
N LEU A 92 -50.95 18.50 10.17
CA LEU A 92 -51.65 18.67 8.90
C LEU A 92 -53.01 19.33 9.10
N SER A 93 -53.56 19.92 8.03
CA SER A 93 -54.93 20.41 8.01
C SER A 93 -55.93 19.28 8.34
N THR A 94 -57.10 19.59 8.91
CA THR A 94 -58.11 18.57 9.23
C THR A 94 -58.54 17.75 8.00
N ALA A 95 -58.53 18.37 6.81
CA ALA A 95 -58.82 17.70 5.55
C ALA A 95 -57.71 16.70 5.16
N ASP A 96 -56.45 17.06 5.38
CA ASP A 96 -55.29 16.22 5.06
C ASP A 96 -55.05 15.13 6.11
N GLN A 97 -55.42 15.38 7.37
CA GLN A 97 -55.49 14.34 8.40
C GLN A 97 -56.45 13.23 8.00
N LYS A 98 -57.64 13.59 7.51
CA LYS A 98 -58.61 12.61 7.02
C LYS A 98 -58.06 11.86 5.80
N ALA A 99 -57.43 12.58 4.86
CA ALA A 99 -56.84 11.97 3.67
C ALA A 99 -55.73 10.96 3.96
N ALA A 100 -54.83 11.26 4.90
CA ALA A 100 -53.78 10.33 5.32
C ALA A 100 -54.34 9.07 5.97
N ASN A 101 -55.37 9.21 6.83
CA ASN A 101 -56.03 8.07 7.46
C ASN A 101 -56.79 7.19 6.45
N ASP A 102 -57.49 7.81 5.50
CA ASP A 102 -58.22 7.08 4.46
C ASP A 102 -57.25 6.34 3.51
N ALA A 103 -56.13 6.98 3.14
CA ALA A 103 -55.09 6.37 2.32
C ALA A 103 -54.34 5.24 3.05
N ALA A 104 -54.13 5.36 4.36
CA ALA A 104 -53.56 4.28 5.18
C ALA A 104 -54.46 3.04 5.22
N LYS A 105 -55.77 3.23 5.43
CA LYS A 105 -56.75 2.13 5.42
C LYS A 105 -56.83 1.42 4.07
N ALA A 106 -56.82 2.17 2.97
CA ALA A 106 -56.84 1.60 1.62
C ALA A 106 -55.60 0.77 1.29
N LYS A 107 -54.46 1.01 1.96
CA LYS A 107 -53.20 0.27 1.77
C LYS A 107 -53.12 -1.01 2.62
N ASP A 108 -53.84 -1.06 3.74
CA ASP A 108 -53.94 -2.24 4.62
C ASP A 108 -54.89 -3.33 4.07
N ASP A 109 -55.80 -2.98 3.16
CA ASP A 109 -56.74 -3.89 2.50
C ASP A 109 -56.16 -4.61 1.25
N ASP A 110 -54.86 -4.48 0.95
CA ASP A 110 -54.20 -5.20 -0.16
C ASP A 110 -53.94 -6.69 0.19
N PRO A 111 -54.50 -7.66 -0.55
CA PRO A 111 -54.37 -9.09 -0.27
C PRO A 111 -52.99 -9.71 -0.59
N PHE A 112 -52.04 -8.97 -1.20
CA PHE A 112 -50.70 -9.47 -1.48
C PHE A 112 -49.69 -9.09 -0.38
N LYS A 113 -49.64 -9.87 0.72
CA LYS A 113 -48.67 -9.69 1.81
C LYS A 113 -47.28 -10.28 1.47
N SER A 114 -46.26 -9.45 1.28
CA SER A 114 -44.86 -9.86 1.47
C SER A 114 -44.40 -9.55 2.90
N LYS A 115 -43.89 -10.55 3.64
CA LYS A 115 -43.31 -10.37 4.98
C LYS A 115 -42.10 -9.43 4.91
N ALA A 116 -42.27 -8.20 5.40
CA ALA A 116 -41.18 -7.24 5.58
C ALA A 116 -40.29 -7.66 6.76
N LYS A 117 -38.97 -7.69 6.52
CA LYS A 117 -37.93 -7.67 7.57
C LYS A 117 -37.95 -6.30 8.27
N PRO A 118 -37.62 -6.22 9.58
CA PRO A 118 -37.51 -4.94 10.28
C PRO A 118 -36.40 -4.07 9.68
N LYS A 119 -36.74 -2.85 9.27
CA LYS A 119 -35.80 -1.78 8.93
C LYS A 119 -35.46 -1.02 10.22
N ASP A 120 -34.47 -1.50 10.97
CA ASP A 120 -33.68 -0.62 11.85
C ASP A 120 -32.51 -0.10 11.02
N ASP A 121 -32.62 1.14 10.56
CA ASP A 121 -31.53 1.87 9.90
C ASP A 121 -30.64 2.53 10.98
N PRO A 122 -29.37 2.11 11.13
CA PRO A 122 -28.50 2.56 12.22
C PRO A 122 -27.91 3.97 12.03
N PHE A 123 -28.40 4.79 11.08
CA PHE A 123 -27.76 6.05 10.71
C PHE A 123 -28.67 7.31 10.63
N LYS A 124 -29.64 7.48 11.55
CA LYS A 124 -30.16 8.84 11.85
C LYS A 124 -30.06 9.18 13.34
N ALA A 125 -29.20 10.16 13.64
CA ALA A 125 -29.06 10.75 14.97
C ALA A 125 -30.25 11.69 15.29
N LYS A 126 -30.87 11.53 16.46
CA LYS A 126 -31.80 12.52 17.03
C LYS A 126 -31.10 13.40 18.09
N PRO A 127 -31.50 14.68 18.26
CA PRO A 127 -30.84 15.64 19.15
C PRO A 127 -31.11 15.35 20.63
N LYS A 128 -30.14 15.69 21.48
CA LYS A 128 -30.25 15.64 22.95
C LYS A 128 -31.35 16.59 23.46
N GLY A 129 -32.34 16.04 24.16
CA GLY A 129 -33.31 16.77 24.96
C GLY A 129 -33.50 16.05 26.30
N THR A 130 -33.25 16.78 27.37
CA THR A 130 -33.27 16.41 28.79
C THR A 130 -34.60 15.89 29.30
N THR A 131 -34.58 14.80 30.09
CA THR A 131 -35.23 14.58 31.42
C THR A 131 -35.57 13.10 31.61
N THR A 132 -35.07 12.49 32.68
CA THR A 132 -35.40 11.13 33.12
C THR A 132 -36.19 11.22 34.42
N PRO A 133 -37.34 10.53 34.57
CA PRO A 133 -37.83 10.11 35.87
C PRO A 133 -37.27 8.71 36.23
N ALA A 134 -36.90 8.56 37.50
CA ALA A 134 -36.12 7.47 38.07
C ALA A 134 -36.89 6.15 38.30
N GLN A 135 -36.17 5.01 38.25
CA GLN A 135 -36.18 3.86 39.20
C GLN A 135 -35.44 2.61 38.62
N PRO A 136 -35.07 1.57 39.40
CA PRO A 136 -34.02 1.55 40.42
C PRO A 136 -32.95 0.45 40.16
N ASN A 137 -31.74 0.69 40.68
CA ASN A 137 -30.64 -0.23 41.02
C ASN A 137 -30.48 -1.58 40.28
N ARG A 138 -29.46 -1.64 39.41
CA ARG A 138 -28.69 -2.87 39.15
C ARG A 138 -27.18 -2.55 39.13
N PRO A 139 -26.29 -3.39 39.68
CA PRO A 139 -24.90 -3.00 39.92
C PRO A 139 -24.11 -2.82 38.62
N THR A 140 -23.40 -1.69 38.52
CA THR A 140 -22.58 -1.28 37.38
C THR A 140 -21.27 -2.06 37.29
N ARG A 141 -20.99 -2.65 36.12
CA ARG A 141 -19.63 -3.02 35.69
C ARG A 141 -18.98 -1.79 35.04
N PRO A 142 -17.70 -1.46 35.25
CA PRO A 142 -17.09 -0.26 34.69
C PRO A 142 -17.11 -0.30 33.16
N GLY A 143 -17.71 0.74 32.56
CA GLY A 143 -17.78 0.94 31.11
C GLY A 143 -16.41 1.29 30.52
N ARG A 144 -16.15 0.72 29.35
CA ARG A 144 -15.01 1.01 28.48
C ARG A 144 -15.08 2.49 28.03
N PRO A 145 -13.99 3.28 28.10
CA PRO A 145 -14.00 4.64 27.58
C PRO A 145 -14.31 4.64 26.07
N GLY A 146 -15.15 5.58 25.63
CA GLY A 146 -15.53 5.76 24.24
C GLY A 146 -14.34 6.02 23.32
N ALA A 147 -14.46 5.59 22.06
CA ALA A 147 -13.47 5.84 21.03
C ALA A 147 -13.27 7.36 20.80
N PRO A 148 -12.04 7.87 20.63
CA PRO A 148 -11.80 9.29 20.42
C PRO A 148 -12.25 9.71 19.01
N LYS A 149 -12.86 10.89 18.92
CA LYS A 149 -12.96 11.66 17.67
C LYS A 149 -11.59 12.27 17.40
N THR A 150 -10.94 11.88 16.31
CA THR A 150 -9.69 12.49 15.83
C THR A 150 -9.97 13.81 15.12
N THR A 151 -10.14 14.88 15.89
CA THR A 151 -9.58 16.18 15.51
C THR A 151 -8.21 16.21 16.16
N ALA A 152 -7.13 16.08 15.38
CA ALA A 152 -5.78 16.24 15.90
C ALA A 152 -5.71 17.62 16.58
N GLU A 153 -5.35 17.65 17.86
CA GLU A 153 -5.01 18.91 18.51
C GLU A 153 -3.82 19.55 17.76
N PRO A 154 -3.70 20.88 17.70
CA PRO A 154 -2.53 21.53 17.13
C PRO A 154 -1.27 20.98 17.80
N VAL A 155 -0.36 20.45 17.01
CA VAL A 155 0.99 20.14 17.47
C VAL A 155 1.61 21.45 17.97
N ASP A 156 2.23 21.44 19.15
CA ASP A 156 2.98 22.58 19.64
C ASP A 156 4.19 22.80 18.71
N ASP A 157 4.03 23.76 17.80
CA ASP A 157 5.02 24.14 16.79
C ASP A 157 6.19 24.92 17.41
N GLY A 158 6.05 25.36 18.67
CA GLY A 158 7.00 26.24 19.34
C GLY A 158 7.21 27.54 18.54
N ASP A 159 8.39 28.12 18.67
CA ASP A 159 8.78 29.38 18.00
C ASP A 159 9.36 29.16 16.59
N ALA A 160 9.29 27.94 16.04
CA ALA A 160 9.87 27.63 14.74
C ALA A 160 9.11 28.32 13.59
N PRO A 161 9.80 28.88 12.58
CA PRO A 161 9.14 29.47 11.43
C PRO A 161 8.38 28.40 10.63
N VAL A 162 7.07 28.64 10.43
CA VAL A 162 6.21 27.86 9.53
C VAL A 162 6.26 28.51 8.15
N ILE A 163 6.91 27.83 7.21
CA ILE A 163 7.10 28.33 5.85
C ILE A 163 5.91 27.91 4.98
N LYS A 164 5.28 28.90 4.35
CA LYS A 164 4.26 28.68 3.31
C LYS A 164 4.94 28.57 1.95
N VAL A 165 4.54 27.57 1.17
CA VAL A 165 5.15 27.32 -0.13
C VAL A 165 4.50 28.21 -1.19
N ASP A 166 5.34 28.95 -1.91
CA ASP A 166 4.94 29.68 -3.12
C ASP A 166 5.52 28.98 -4.37
N TRP A 167 4.65 28.31 -5.10
CA TRP A 167 5.00 27.62 -6.34
C TRP A 167 5.12 28.55 -7.56
N SER A 168 4.77 29.83 -7.46
CA SER A 168 4.67 30.74 -8.61
C SER A 168 5.99 31.00 -9.34
N LYS A 169 7.11 30.83 -8.64
CA LYS A 169 8.48 31.04 -9.17
C LYS A 169 9.20 29.75 -9.55
N ALA A 170 8.59 28.59 -9.32
CA ALA A 170 9.23 27.31 -9.58
C ALA A 170 9.14 26.92 -11.06
N ASP A 171 10.26 26.51 -11.63
CA ASP A 171 10.30 25.99 -12.99
C ASP A 171 9.59 24.64 -13.07
N ILE A 172 8.68 24.48 -14.04
CA ILE A 172 8.04 23.18 -14.33
C ILE A 172 8.87 22.46 -15.38
N ILE A 173 9.50 21.36 -15.01
CA ILE A 173 10.29 20.55 -15.94
C ILE A 173 9.42 19.47 -16.58
N THR A 174 9.40 19.44 -17.90
CA THR A 174 8.75 18.38 -18.68
C THR A 174 9.71 17.21 -18.85
N LEU A 175 9.26 15.99 -18.52
CA LEU A 175 10.06 14.76 -18.63
C LEU A 175 10.08 14.23 -20.07
N ALA A 176 10.72 14.96 -20.97
CA ALA A 176 10.95 14.54 -22.34
C ALA A 176 12.27 13.76 -22.45
N PRO A 177 12.33 12.68 -23.25
CA PRO A 177 13.60 12.02 -23.51
C PRO A 177 14.54 12.96 -24.28
N PRO A 178 15.84 13.00 -23.93
CA PRO A 178 16.81 13.80 -24.66
C PRO A 178 17.04 13.23 -26.08
N GLU A 179 17.36 14.09 -27.04
CA GLU A 179 17.64 13.67 -28.42
C GLU A 179 18.82 12.69 -28.51
N SER A 180 19.79 12.80 -27.61
CA SER A 180 20.96 11.92 -27.53
C SER A 180 20.64 10.51 -27.04
N GLY A 181 19.40 10.25 -26.57
CA GLY A 181 19.03 9.01 -25.91
C GLY A 181 19.77 8.78 -24.59
N TRP A 182 19.88 7.53 -24.17
CA TRP A 182 20.53 7.16 -22.91
C TRP A 182 22.03 7.00 -23.08
N LYS A 183 22.81 8.01 -22.66
CA LYS A 183 24.27 7.93 -22.57
C LYS A 183 24.76 8.82 -21.43
N VAL A 184 25.15 8.19 -20.32
CA VAL A 184 25.52 8.89 -19.08
C VAL A 184 26.92 8.48 -18.65
N GLU A 185 27.71 9.43 -18.13
CA GLU A 185 28.94 9.10 -17.41
C GLU A 185 28.54 8.75 -15.97
N PRO A 186 28.73 7.50 -15.50
CA PRO A 186 28.38 7.13 -14.14
C PRO A 186 29.17 7.96 -13.11
N PRO A 187 28.55 8.29 -11.96
CA PRO A 187 29.24 8.94 -10.86
C PRO A 187 30.55 8.24 -10.49
N LYS A 188 31.63 9.00 -10.30
CA LYS A 188 32.91 8.46 -9.83
C LYS A 188 32.86 8.29 -8.32
N VAL A 189 32.44 7.11 -7.87
CA VAL A 189 32.35 6.80 -6.43
C VAL A 189 33.64 6.12 -5.95
N LYS A 190 34.26 6.69 -4.91
CA LYS A 190 35.32 6.00 -4.16
C LYS A 190 34.69 5.31 -2.95
N LEU A 191 34.54 3.99 -3.03
CA LEU A 191 34.02 3.22 -1.91
C LEU A 191 35.01 3.25 -0.74
N PRO A 192 34.54 3.38 0.51
CA PRO A 192 35.39 3.28 1.68
C PRO A 192 35.95 1.86 1.78
N GLU A 193 37.23 1.74 2.13
CA GLU A 193 37.79 0.45 2.53
C GLU A 193 37.13 0.03 3.84
N VAL A 194 36.26 -0.99 3.78
CA VAL A 194 35.67 -1.61 4.97
C VAL A 194 36.72 -2.53 5.59
N GLY A 195 37.74 -1.94 6.20
CA GLY A 195 38.82 -2.65 6.88
C GLY A 195 38.49 -2.92 8.34
N GLY A 196 38.41 -4.20 8.72
CA GLY A 196 38.37 -4.66 10.11
C GLY A 196 36.97 -4.93 10.69
N LYS A 197 36.92 -5.77 11.75
CA LYS A 197 35.70 -6.04 12.52
C LYS A 197 35.31 -4.79 13.30
N LEU A 198 34.49 -3.93 12.72
CA LEU A 198 33.84 -2.85 13.46
C LEU A 198 33.00 -3.46 14.58
N LYS A 199 33.28 -3.05 15.81
CA LYS A 199 32.59 -3.58 17.00
C LYS A 199 31.14 -3.08 17.00
N PRO A 200 30.17 -3.91 17.43
CA PRO A 200 28.81 -3.45 17.70
C PRO A 200 28.81 -2.19 18.57
N ILE A 201 28.04 -1.18 18.17
CA ILE A 201 27.79 0.01 18.99
C ILE A 201 26.57 -0.28 19.85
N THR A 202 26.76 -0.35 21.18
CA THR A 202 25.66 -0.56 22.12
C THR A 202 24.70 0.63 22.07
N LEU A 203 23.43 0.35 21.83
CA LEU A 203 22.35 1.34 21.89
C LEU A 203 21.68 1.26 23.26
N PRO A 204 21.18 2.39 23.80
CA PRO A 204 20.41 2.38 25.04
C PRO A 204 19.20 1.45 24.92
N GLN A 205 18.76 0.93 26.06
CA GLN A 205 17.52 0.17 26.15
C GLN A 205 16.32 1.00 25.68
N LYS A 206 15.23 0.31 25.38
CA LYS A 206 13.99 1.00 25.02
C LYS A 206 13.48 1.84 26.20
N ALA A 207 12.91 3.00 25.90
CA ALA A 207 12.26 3.83 26.92
C ALA A 207 11.00 3.16 27.49
N ASN A 208 10.28 2.39 26.66
CA ASN A 208 9.15 1.57 27.07
C ASN A 208 8.89 0.46 26.03
N PHE A 209 7.90 -0.40 26.32
CA PHE A 209 7.51 -1.51 25.45
C PHE A 209 7.05 -1.08 24.05
N PHE A 210 6.39 0.08 23.93
CA PHE A 210 5.83 0.59 22.67
C PHE A 210 6.86 1.29 21.78
N GLU A 211 8.10 1.43 22.23
CA GLU A 211 9.14 2.06 21.43
C GLU A 211 9.58 1.16 20.26
N GLY A 212 9.48 1.69 19.05
CA GLY A 212 9.96 1.04 17.84
C GLY A 212 11.00 1.90 17.13
N MET A 213 12.11 1.30 16.71
CA MET A 213 13.07 1.94 15.80
C MET A 213 12.41 2.13 14.44
N LYS A 214 12.44 3.36 13.90
CA LYS A 214 11.76 3.73 12.67
C LYS A 214 12.68 4.03 11.52
N ALA A 215 13.87 4.55 11.80
CA ALA A 215 14.85 4.89 10.77
C ALA A 215 16.26 4.98 11.35
N ILE A 216 17.23 4.73 10.47
CA ILE A 216 18.65 5.00 10.68
C ILE A 216 19.05 5.97 9.58
N VAL A 217 19.44 7.19 9.97
CA VAL A 217 19.99 8.20 9.06
C VAL A 217 21.48 8.28 9.30
N ILE A 218 22.26 8.13 8.25
CA ILE A 218 23.72 8.24 8.30
C ILE A 218 24.10 9.50 7.53
N GLY A 219 24.95 10.35 8.11
CA GLY A 219 25.45 11.50 7.39
C GLY A 219 26.41 11.04 6.30
N ARG A 220 26.18 11.46 5.05
CA ARG A 220 27.06 11.05 3.94
C ARG A 220 28.42 11.70 4.17
N ASP A 221 29.48 10.90 4.23
CA ASP A 221 30.87 11.28 4.58
C ASP A 221 31.09 11.79 6.02
N LEU A 222 30.02 12.11 6.74
CA LEU A 222 30.03 12.35 8.16
C LEU A 222 30.07 10.99 8.86
N LYS A 223 31.09 10.74 9.68
CA LYS A 223 31.16 9.52 10.50
C LYS A 223 30.19 9.59 11.69
N ARG A 224 28.92 9.91 11.42
CA ARG A 224 27.82 10.12 12.36
C ARG A 224 26.54 9.47 11.85
N ALA A 225 25.71 9.02 12.79
CA ALA A 225 24.38 8.53 12.52
C ALA A 225 23.37 9.11 13.52
N VAL A 226 22.10 9.15 13.13
CA VAL A 226 20.97 9.40 14.00
C VAL A 226 19.98 8.26 13.86
N ILE A 227 19.56 7.70 14.99
CA ILE A 227 18.53 6.67 15.05
C ILE A 227 17.25 7.31 15.57
N GLY A 228 16.16 7.14 14.82
CA GLY A 228 14.83 7.62 15.19
C GLY A 228 13.97 6.50 15.76
N TYR A 229 13.30 6.79 16.87
CA TYR A 229 12.35 5.91 17.53
C TYR A 229 11.01 6.61 17.71
N ASN A 230 9.92 5.87 17.55
CA ASN A 230 8.57 6.33 17.91
C ASN A 230 8.02 5.52 19.08
N MET A 231 7.38 6.23 20.01
CA MET A 231 6.70 5.69 21.18
C MET A 231 5.23 6.12 21.15
N GLY A 232 4.32 5.19 21.41
CA GLY A 232 2.86 5.45 21.44
C GLY A 232 2.11 4.73 20.32
N ASN A 233 0.78 4.73 20.40
CA ASN A 233 -0.06 4.24 19.31
C ASN A 233 -0.27 5.39 18.30
N SER A 234 -0.33 5.06 17.01
CA SER A 234 -0.47 6.05 15.92
C SER A 234 -1.80 6.83 15.92
N GLN A 235 -2.62 6.70 16.97
CA GLN A 235 -3.95 7.31 17.09
C GLN A 235 -4.08 8.32 18.25
N GLN A 236 -3.09 8.45 19.16
CA GLN A 236 -3.21 9.25 20.40
C GLN A 236 -2.03 10.23 20.64
N GLY A 237 -1.41 10.72 19.58
CA GLY A 237 -0.17 11.50 19.71
C GLY A 237 1.01 10.60 20.09
N GLY A 238 2.13 10.76 19.39
CA GLY A 238 3.34 9.96 19.61
C GLY A 238 4.45 10.80 20.23
N THR A 239 5.46 10.13 20.78
CA THR A 239 6.74 10.76 21.14
C THR A 239 7.82 10.23 20.21
N THR A 240 8.60 11.15 19.64
CA THR A 240 9.79 10.83 18.85
C THR A 240 11.00 10.93 19.76
N ARG A 241 11.85 9.90 19.76
CA ARG A 241 13.19 9.96 20.37
C ARG A 241 14.24 9.85 19.28
N LEU A 242 15.20 10.76 19.29
CA LEU A 242 16.40 10.71 18.46
C LEU A 242 17.61 10.33 19.32
N LEU A 243 18.48 9.52 18.74
CA LEU A 243 19.75 9.12 19.34
C LEU A 243 20.88 9.40 18.35
N GLY A 244 21.78 10.31 18.73
CA GLY A 244 23.02 10.53 17.99
C GLY A 244 24.02 9.41 18.22
N VAL A 245 24.74 9.00 17.19
CA VAL A 245 25.77 7.96 17.24
C VAL A 245 27.02 8.46 16.53
N ASP A 246 28.16 8.37 17.21
CA ASP A 246 29.47 8.64 16.64
C ASP A 246 30.06 7.33 16.10
N LEU A 247 30.21 7.27 14.77
CA LEU A 247 30.72 6.10 14.07
C LEU A 247 32.25 6.02 14.11
N VAL A 248 32.95 7.08 14.50
CA VAL A 248 34.41 7.08 14.73
C VAL A 248 34.72 6.43 16.07
N THR A 249 34.09 6.91 17.13
CA THR A 249 34.36 6.42 18.49
C THR A 249 33.59 5.15 18.80
N GLY A 250 32.57 4.81 18.00
CA GLY A 250 31.73 3.64 18.20
C GLY A 250 30.83 3.77 19.42
N LYS A 251 30.37 4.99 19.73
CA LYS A 251 29.58 5.30 20.93
C LYS A 251 28.25 5.95 20.57
N ALA A 252 27.19 5.51 21.25
CA ALA A 252 25.94 6.23 21.29
C ALA A 252 26.09 7.47 22.20
N GLY A 253 25.68 8.63 21.68
CA GLY A 253 25.65 9.90 22.40
C GLY A 253 24.36 10.08 23.22
N GLY A 254 24.04 11.34 23.54
CA GLY A 254 22.80 11.69 24.22
C GLY A 254 21.57 11.41 23.34
N SER A 255 20.47 11.01 23.99
CA SER A 255 19.16 10.92 23.35
C SER A 255 18.31 12.12 23.70
N VAL A 256 17.52 12.60 22.75
CA VAL A 256 16.58 13.72 22.92
C VAL A 256 15.19 13.28 22.46
N SER A 257 14.14 13.81 23.08
CA SER A 257 12.76 13.43 22.78
C SER A 257 11.86 14.65 22.62
N ALA A 258 10.86 14.53 21.74
CA ALA A 258 9.82 15.54 21.54
C ALA A 258 8.43 14.85 21.51
N PRO A 259 7.38 15.48 22.08
CA PRO A 259 6.02 14.91 22.17
C PRO A 259 5.26 15.03 20.84
N VAL A 260 5.89 14.60 19.75
CA VAL A 260 5.35 14.57 18.39
C VAL A 260 5.72 13.25 17.72
N GLN A 261 4.98 12.83 16.70
CA GLN A 261 5.26 11.59 15.96
C GLN A 261 5.90 11.87 14.60
N MET A 262 7.22 11.76 14.54
CA MET A 262 8.03 12.06 13.37
C MET A 262 9.00 10.91 13.07
N VAL A 263 9.52 10.86 11.85
CA VAL A 263 10.58 9.93 11.44
C VAL A 263 11.69 10.73 10.76
N PRO A 264 12.98 10.50 11.08
CA PRO A 264 14.07 11.16 10.39
C PRO A 264 14.19 10.60 8.97
N LEU A 265 14.33 11.49 7.99
CA LEU A 265 14.51 11.16 6.57
C LEU A 265 15.96 11.31 6.13
N ALA A 266 16.60 12.43 6.46
CA ALA A 266 17.94 12.78 6.01
C ALA A 266 18.70 13.65 7.02
N MET A 267 20.03 13.64 6.94
CA MET A 267 20.92 14.47 7.76
C MET A 267 21.60 15.47 6.85
N HIS A 268 21.61 16.72 7.28
CA HIS A 268 22.31 17.80 6.59
C HIS A 268 23.83 17.64 6.71
N ASP A 269 24.58 18.25 5.80
CA ASP A 269 26.04 18.09 5.71
C ASP A 269 26.83 18.69 6.88
N ASP A 270 26.18 19.49 7.73
CA ASP A 270 26.78 19.94 9.00
C ASP A 270 26.77 18.86 10.10
N GLY A 271 25.97 17.80 9.92
CA GLY A 271 25.84 16.70 10.87
C GLY A 271 25.06 17.01 12.14
N ASP A 272 24.39 18.16 12.20
CA ASP A 272 23.63 18.61 13.37
C ASP A 272 22.14 18.79 13.05
N GLN A 273 21.79 19.07 11.79
CA GLN A 273 20.41 19.23 11.35
C GLN A 273 19.85 17.95 10.73
N ILE A 274 18.64 17.57 11.15
CA ILE A 274 17.95 16.37 10.71
C ILE A 274 16.61 16.76 10.09
N LEU A 275 16.39 16.35 8.84
CA LEU A 275 15.11 16.47 8.18
C LEU A 275 14.17 15.39 8.72
N MET A 276 13.04 15.82 9.25
CA MET A 276 12.03 15.01 9.89
C MET A 276 10.74 15.06 9.08
N ARG A 277 9.97 13.97 9.08
CA ARG A 277 8.62 13.91 8.50
C ARG A 277 7.63 13.40 9.52
N ARG A 278 6.41 13.96 9.51
CA ARG A 278 5.27 13.39 10.24
C ARG A 278 5.08 11.91 9.87
N ASP A 279 4.82 11.07 10.87
CA ASP A 279 4.66 9.62 10.72
C ASP A 279 3.34 9.14 11.34
N GLU A 280 2.26 9.85 11.05
CA GLU A 280 0.93 9.55 11.57
C GLU A 280 0.14 8.64 10.63
N PHE A 281 -0.78 7.88 11.21
CA PHE A 281 -1.61 6.96 10.45
C PHE A 281 -2.65 7.71 9.62
N GLY A 282 -2.77 7.38 8.33
CA GLY A 282 -3.80 7.90 7.43
C GLY A 282 -3.22 8.58 6.18
N PHE A 283 -4.06 8.69 5.15
CA PHE A 283 -3.70 9.39 3.92
C PHE A 283 -3.70 10.90 4.13
N GLY A 284 -2.61 11.57 3.73
CA GLY A 284 -2.40 13.00 3.98
C GLY A 284 -1.75 13.31 5.33
N ASN A 285 -1.40 12.28 6.11
CA ASN A 285 -0.79 12.42 7.43
C ASN A 285 0.76 12.28 7.43
N LEU A 286 1.38 12.20 6.24
CA LEU A 286 2.83 12.16 6.04
C LEU A 286 3.34 13.39 5.28
N ASP A 287 2.64 14.51 5.38
CA ASP A 287 2.74 15.71 4.53
C ASP A 287 3.64 16.81 5.10
N ARG A 288 3.86 16.79 6.42
CA ARG A 288 4.59 17.82 7.17
C ARG A 288 6.05 17.42 7.33
N LEU A 289 6.92 18.35 6.98
CA LEU A 289 8.37 18.29 7.21
C LEU A 289 8.77 19.27 8.30
N GLU A 290 9.76 18.88 9.08
CA GLU A 290 10.44 19.76 10.04
C GLU A 290 11.94 19.56 9.91
N VAL A 291 12.74 20.58 10.23
CA VAL A 291 14.17 20.38 10.47
C VAL A 291 14.47 20.57 11.93
N TRP A 292 15.12 19.59 12.54
CA TRP A 292 15.50 19.61 13.95
C TRP A 292 17.02 19.72 14.09
N SER A 293 17.46 20.55 15.04
CA SER A 293 18.82 20.56 15.56
C SER A 293 18.86 19.78 16.88
N MET A 294 19.91 18.97 17.08
CA MET A 294 20.15 18.24 18.33
C MET A 294 21.22 18.88 19.22
N LYS A 295 21.51 20.17 19.04
CA LYS A 295 22.56 20.86 19.80
C LYS A 295 22.24 20.92 21.30
N SER A 296 23.29 20.85 22.12
CA SER A 296 23.21 21.01 23.58
C SER A 296 22.28 20.02 24.30
N GLY A 297 22.01 18.84 23.71
CA GLY A 297 21.18 17.81 24.33
C GLY A 297 19.69 18.14 24.38
N LYS A 298 19.20 19.03 23.50
CA LYS A 298 17.78 19.34 23.33
C LYS A 298 17.42 19.29 21.84
N ILE A 299 16.12 19.18 21.55
CA ILE A 299 15.59 19.36 20.20
C ILE A 299 15.23 20.84 20.04
N GLU A 300 15.77 21.46 19.01
CA GLU A 300 15.38 22.77 18.52
C GLU A 300 14.77 22.61 17.12
N LYS A 301 13.51 23.02 16.95
CA LYS A 301 12.86 23.03 15.64
C LYS A 301 13.33 24.27 14.89
N LEU A 302 14.02 24.09 13.76
CA LEU A 302 14.58 25.16 12.96
C LEU A 302 13.59 25.69 11.92
N LEU A 303 12.75 24.82 11.37
CA LEU A 303 11.66 25.19 10.45
C LEU A 303 10.60 24.10 10.37
N ILE A 304 9.41 24.50 9.92
CA ILE A 304 8.27 23.63 9.63
C ILE A 304 7.76 23.97 8.22
N CYS A 305 7.47 22.97 7.40
CA CYS A 305 6.93 23.15 6.06
C CYS A 305 5.95 22.02 5.71
N THR A 306 4.88 22.34 5.00
CA THR A 306 3.98 21.36 4.37
C THR A 306 4.11 21.50 2.85
N PRO A 307 5.03 20.77 2.20
CA PRO A 307 5.46 21.08 0.83
C PRO A 307 4.34 21.06 -0.22
N TYR A 308 3.34 20.21 -0.02
CA TYR A 308 2.29 19.90 -0.99
C TYR A 308 0.89 20.27 -0.46
N GLU A 309 0.80 21.40 0.25
CA GLU A 309 -0.45 21.84 0.90
C GLU A 309 -1.59 22.15 -0.09
N GLU A 310 -1.28 22.39 -1.37
CA GLU A 310 -2.26 22.68 -2.43
C GLU A 310 -3.15 21.48 -2.80
N VAL A 311 -2.79 20.27 -2.39
CA VAL A 311 -3.58 19.05 -2.58
C VAL A 311 -3.95 18.39 -1.24
N SER A 312 -5.05 17.63 -1.24
CA SER A 312 -5.60 16.96 -0.05
C SER A 312 -5.46 15.44 -0.12
N GLY A 313 -5.51 14.77 1.04
CA GLY A 313 -5.47 13.31 1.13
C GLY A 313 -4.12 12.73 0.73
N GLY A 314 -4.09 11.46 0.29
CA GLY A 314 -2.83 10.74 0.02
C GLY A 314 -1.80 11.46 -0.86
N PRO A 315 -2.19 12.15 -1.96
CA PRO A 315 -1.25 12.78 -2.88
C PRO A 315 -0.28 13.82 -2.28
N ARG A 316 -0.62 14.42 -1.12
CA ARG A 316 0.26 15.39 -0.43
C ARG A 316 1.34 14.74 0.44
N ASP A 317 1.23 13.44 0.69
CA ASP A 317 2.17 12.71 1.56
C ASP A 317 3.59 12.74 0.98
N VAL A 318 4.57 13.16 1.76
CA VAL A 318 5.99 13.13 1.40
C VAL A 318 6.52 11.71 1.55
N THR A 319 6.80 11.04 0.43
CA THR A 319 7.23 9.63 0.40
C THR A 319 8.75 9.46 0.46
N TRP A 320 9.49 10.49 0.07
CA TRP A 320 10.95 10.53 0.07
C TRP A 320 11.44 11.99 0.14
N ALA A 321 12.54 12.23 0.83
CA ALA A 321 13.24 13.51 0.83
C ALA A 321 14.70 13.32 1.24
N GLU A 322 15.60 14.10 0.65
CA GLU A 322 17.05 14.06 0.91
C GLU A 322 17.64 15.48 0.81
N PHE A 323 18.77 15.72 1.48
CA PHE A 323 19.60 16.89 1.18
C PHE A 323 20.43 16.63 -0.07
N ILE A 324 20.40 17.57 -1.01
CA ILE A 324 21.30 17.58 -2.18
C ILE A 324 22.65 18.14 -1.73
N ASP A 325 22.64 19.21 -0.95
CA ASP A 325 23.82 19.84 -0.36
C ASP A 325 23.37 20.74 0.81
N ALA A 326 24.23 21.66 1.24
CA ALA A 326 23.97 22.57 2.35
C ALA A 326 22.89 23.63 2.07
N GLU A 327 22.52 23.86 0.81
CA GLU A 327 21.62 24.93 0.36
C GLU A 327 20.42 24.41 -0.43
N ARG A 328 20.34 23.09 -0.66
CA ARG A 328 19.28 22.46 -1.46
C ARG A 328 18.78 21.15 -0.86
N LEU A 329 17.48 20.96 -0.92
CA LEU A 329 16.82 19.69 -0.62
C LEU A 329 15.98 19.21 -1.81
N VAL A 330 15.64 17.92 -1.81
CA VAL A 330 14.69 17.32 -2.73
C VAL A 330 13.60 16.60 -1.95
N THR A 331 12.36 16.67 -2.44
CA THR A 331 11.24 15.89 -1.91
C THR A 331 10.47 15.21 -3.04
N SER A 332 9.78 14.12 -2.73
CA SER A 332 8.75 13.55 -3.59
C SER A 332 7.46 13.30 -2.84
N SER A 333 6.33 13.52 -3.51
CA SER A 333 5.01 13.21 -2.98
C SER A 333 4.49 11.86 -3.48
N ARG A 334 3.53 11.28 -2.76
CA ARG A 334 2.72 10.14 -3.24
C ARG A 334 1.90 10.50 -4.49
N GLY A 335 1.63 11.79 -4.72
CA GLY A 335 1.07 12.29 -5.97
C GLY A 335 2.05 12.28 -7.14
N GLY A 336 3.31 11.89 -6.92
CA GLY A 336 4.35 11.82 -7.94
C GLY A 336 5.06 13.14 -8.24
N LYS A 337 4.75 14.22 -7.52
CA LYS A 337 5.48 15.49 -7.68
C LYS A 337 6.87 15.33 -7.05
N VAL A 338 7.93 15.55 -7.82
CA VAL A 338 9.32 15.61 -7.33
C VAL A 338 9.79 17.05 -7.43
N ALA A 339 10.24 17.65 -6.33
CA ALA A 339 10.59 19.06 -6.27
C ALA A 339 11.96 19.27 -5.61
N ILE A 340 12.72 20.21 -6.17
CA ILE A 340 14.00 20.69 -5.65
C ILE A 340 13.75 22.07 -5.03
N TRP A 341 14.29 22.29 -3.84
CA TRP A 341 14.04 23.47 -3.03
C TRP A 341 15.33 24.14 -2.63
N LYS A 342 15.27 25.47 -2.50
CA LYS A 342 16.26 26.24 -1.77
C LYS A 342 16.08 25.97 -0.27
N TYR A 343 17.19 25.82 0.44
CA TYR A 343 17.26 25.54 1.87
C TYR A 343 18.07 26.64 2.58
N PRO A 344 17.63 27.16 3.75
CA PRO A 344 16.48 26.76 4.56
C PRO A 344 15.15 27.45 4.19
N GLU A 345 15.10 28.29 3.17
CA GLU A 345 13.90 29.09 2.86
C GLU A 345 12.72 28.28 2.34
N MET A 346 12.95 26.99 1.97
CA MET A 346 11.95 26.10 1.38
C MET A 346 11.25 26.71 0.15
N GLU A 347 11.97 27.55 -0.61
CA GLU A 347 11.49 28.10 -1.87
C GLU A 347 11.68 27.06 -2.98
N PRO A 348 10.63 26.67 -3.73
CA PRO A 348 10.78 25.66 -4.77
C PRO A 348 11.55 26.25 -5.97
N ILE A 349 12.62 25.56 -6.37
CA ILE A 349 13.47 25.94 -7.51
C ILE A 349 12.84 25.39 -8.80
N CYS A 350 12.57 24.09 -8.83
CA CYS A 350 11.92 23.42 -9.95
C CYS A 350 11.23 22.14 -9.50
N TRP A 351 10.32 21.63 -10.32
CA TRP A 351 9.68 20.34 -10.08
C TRP A 351 9.27 19.64 -11.38
N PHE A 352 9.04 18.33 -11.28
CA PHE A 352 8.49 17.51 -12.37
C PHE A 352 7.50 16.47 -11.86
N GLN A 353 6.68 15.96 -12.79
CA GLN A 353 5.65 14.94 -12.50
C GLN A 353 6.16 13.53 -12.83
N ALA A 354 6.43 12.74 -11.80
CA ALA A 354 6.71 11.31 -11.86
C ALA A 354 5.44 10.48 -11.52
N ALA A 355 5.59 9.16 -11.39
CA ALA A 355 4.56 8.30 -10.80
C ALA A 355 4.62 8.33 -9.26
N ASP A 356 3.60 7.76 -8.60
CA ASP A 356 3.67 7.39 -7.18
C ASP A 356 4.83 6.39 -6.99
N SER A 357 6.00 6.92 -6.63
CA SER A 357 7.29 6.24 -6.66
C SER A 357 8.20 6.77 -5.56
N LYS A 358 9.27 6.04 -5.25
CA LYS A 358 10.41 6.56 -4.48
C LYS A 358 11.59 6.77 -5.43
N PRO A 359 11.93 8.03 -5.77
CA PRO A 359 13.14 8.36 -6.52
C PRO A 359 14.42 7.96 -5.76
N ALA A 360 15.55 8.05 -6.45
CA ALA A 360 16.86 7.86 -5.84
C ALA A 360 17.78 9.03 -6.16
N LEU A 361 18.60 9.43 -5.19
CA LEU A 361 19.67 10.40 -5.37
C LEU A 361 21.02 9.66 -5.51
N SER A 362 21.80 9.99 -6.53
CA SER A 362 23.12 9.39 -6.76
C SER A 362 24.08 9.65 -5.59
N GLN A 363 25.15 8.88 -5.49
CA GLN A 363 26.11 9.00 -4.37
C GLN A 363 26.80 10.37 -4.35
N ASP A 364 27.09 10.94 -5.51
CA ASP A 364 27.63 12.30 -5.67
C ASP A 364 26.55 13.40 -5.63
N ARG A 365 25.27 13.02 -5.45
CA ARG A 365 24.09 13.89 -5.35
C ARG A 365 23.79 14.76 -6.58
N LYS A 366 24.37 14.42 -7.73
CA LYS A 366 24.17 15.15 -8.98
C LYS A 366 23.01 14.65 -9.82
N LEU A 367 22.59 13.40 -9.62
CA LEU A 367 21.56 12.75 -10.43
C LEU A 367 20.40 12.29 -9.55
N ILE A 368 19.18 12.55 -10.03
CA ILE A 368 17.95 11.95 -9.48
C ILE A 368 17.43 10.93 -10.50
N ALA A 369 17.35 9.66 -10.10
CA ALA A 369 16.63 8.66 -10.86
C ALA A 369 15.14 8.72 -10.53
N TYR A 370 14.29 8.74 -11.57
CA TYR A 370 12.84 8.81 -11.44
C TYR A 370 12.15 7.79 -12.33
N CYS A 371 10.85 7.57 -12.08
CA CYS A 371 10.01 6.70 -12.89
C CYS A 371 8.62 7.31 -13.09
N THR A 372 8.09 7.27 -14.31
CA THR A 372 6.72 7.72 -14.64
C THR A 372 5.73 6.56 -14.72
N GLY A 373 6.13 5.36 -14.31
CA GLY A 373 5.40 4.11 -14.49
C GLY A 373 5.71 3.44 -15.82
N ASP A 374 5.70 4.21 -16.92
CA ASP A 374 5.99 3.72 -18.27
C ASP A 374 7.43 4.03 -18.74
N ASN A 375 8.12 4.96 -18.06
CA ASN A 375 9.51 5.31 -18.35
C ASN A 375 10.34 5.35 -17.07
N VAL A 376 11.61 5.00 -17.20
CA VAL A 376 12.67 5.29 -16.22
C VAL A 376 13.56 6.39 -16.79
N GLY A 377 14.07 7.29 -15.94
CA GLY A 377 14.94 8.37 -16.39
C GLY A 377 15.87 8.91 -15.31
N LEU A 378 16.76 9.81 -15.75
CA LEU A 378 17.76 10.48 -14.94
C LEU A 378 17.64 11.99 -15.15
N PHE A 379 17.52 12.71 -14.04
CA PHE A 379 17.48 14.16 -13.98
C PHE A 379 18.80 14.68 -13.40
N ASP A 380 19.46 15.58 -14.12
CA ASP A 380 20.67 16.27 -13.65
C ASP A 380 20.27 17.47 -12.79
N VAL A 381 20.68 17.45 -11.52
CA VAL A 381 20.30 18.43 -10.51
C VAL A 381 20.87 19.82 -10.82
N GLU A 382 22.08 19.89 -11.36
CA GLU A 382 22.74 21.17 -11.64
C GLU A 382 22.20 21.80 -12.92
N LYS A 383 22.06 20.99 -13.96
CA LYS A 383 21.53 21.45 -15.26
C LYS A 383 20.02 21.64 -15.26
N ARG A 384 19.33 21.02 -14.30
CA ARG A 384 17.87 21.01 -14.14
C ARG A 384 17.15 20.43 -15.36
N GLU A 385 17.72 19.39 -15.94
CA GLU A 385 17.19 18.77 -17.17
C GLU A 385 17.20 17.24 -17.09
N VAL A 386 16.36 16.62 -17.92
CA VAL A 386 16.41 15.17 -18.14
C VAL A 386 17.57 14.85 -19.06
N ILE A 387 18.56 14.10 -18.55
CA ILE A 387 19.76 13.72 -19.31
C ILE A 387 19.68 12.31 -19.89
N ALA A 388 18.71 11.51 -19.44
CA ALA A 388 18.43 10.20 -20.00
C ALA A 388 17.01 9.76 -19.67
N GLN A 389 16.32 9.12 -20.62
CA GLN A 389 15.02 8.51 -20.38
C GLN A 389 14.78 7.39 -21.40
N GLN A 390 14.12 6.34 -20.96
CA GLN A 390 13.69 5.24 -21.83
C GLN A 390 12.44 4.56 -21.28
N ALA A 391 11.74 3.83 -22.15
CA ALA A 391 10.60 3.02 -21.76
C ALA A 391 11.01 1.88 -20.81
N THR A 392 10.16 1.58 -19.83
CA THR A 392 10.28 0.37 -19.03
C THR A 392 9.76 -0.84 -19.82
N PRO A 393 10.21 -2.07 -19.54
CA PRO A 393 9.73 -3.27 -20.24
C PRO A 393 8.25 -3.57 -19.99
N MET A 394 7.66 -2.93 -18.97
CA MET A 394 6.27 -3.01 -18.57
C MET A 394 5.92 -1.80 -17.71
N LYS A 395 4.62 -1.52 -17.54
CA LYS A 395 4.17 -0.50 -16.59
C LYS A 395 4.50 -0.90 -15.15
N LEU A 396 5.25 -0.06 -14.45
CA LEU A 396 5.69 -0.27 -13.09
C LEU A 396 4.74 0.40 -12.09
N ASN A 397 4.24 -0.37 -11.12
CA ASN A 397 3.39 0.12 -10.04
C ASN A 397 4.23 0.29 -8.76
N TRP A 398 4.15 1.47 -8.14
CA TRP A 398 4.92 1.82 -6.93
C TRP A 398 6.42 1.52 -7.02
N PRO A 399 7.13 2.00 -8.05
CA PRO A 399 8.55 1.71 -8.22
C PRO A 399 9.38 2.37 -7.12
N LEU A 400 10.29 1.60 -6.54
CA LEU A 400 11.33 2.02 -5.61
C LEU A 400 12.67 1.96 -6.33
N LEU A 401 13.36 3.09 -6.47
CA LEU A 401 14.64 3.18 -7.16
C LEU A 401 15.80 3.26 -6.17
N ALA A 402 16.97 2.76 -6.58
CA ALA A 402 18.22 2.98 -5.85
C ALA A 402 19.43 2.81 -6.79
N PHE A 403 20.48 3.60 -6.53
CA PHE A 403 21.77 3.43 -7.19
C PHE A 403 22.62 2.38 -6.47
N SER A 404 23.33 1.57 -7.25
CA SER A 404 24.41 0.72 -6.74
C SER A 404 25.54 1.53 -6.08
N PRO A 405 26.32 0.93 -5.16
CA PRO A 405 27.37 1.65 -4.46
C PRO A 405 28.45 2.21 -5.40
N SER A 406 28.80 1.50 -6.48
CA SER A 406 29.76 2.03 -7.47
C SER A 406 29.17 3.12 -8.37
N GLY A 407 27.86 3.33 -8.35
CA GLY A 407 27.15 4.21 -9.26
C GLY A 407 26.99 3.66 -10.68
N LYS A 408 27.41 2.43 -10.97
CA LYS A 408 27.36 1.86 -12.34
C LYS A 408 26.01 1.26 -12.71
N ARG A 409 25.19 0.90 -11.73
CA ARG A 409 23.87 0.31 -11.93
C ARG A 409 22.77 1.10 -11.24
N LEU A 410 21.59 1.09 -11.86
CA LEU A 410 20.32 1.54 -11.27
C LEU A 410 19.45 0.32 -11.04
N GLY A 411 18.95 0.12 -9.83
CA GLY A 411 17.96 -0.92 -9.53
C GLY A 411 16.58 -0.35 -9.29
N CYS A 412 15.57 -1.17 -9.57
CA CYS A 412 14.18 -0.89 -9.26
C CYS A 412 13.53 -2.13 -8.67
N ILE A 413 12.73 -1.94 -7.62
CA ILE A 413 11.72 -2.91 -7.22
C ILE A 413 10.35 -2.28 -7.40
N ALA A 414 9.48 -2.93 -8.17
CA ALA A 414 8.09 -2.54 -8.37
C ALA A 414 7.20 -3.73 -7.98
N PHE A 415 6.72 -3.72 -6.73
CA PHE A 415 5.95 -4.79 -6.11
C PHE A 415 6.69 -6.14 -6.06
N ASP A 416 6.50 -7.02 -7.03
CA ASP A 416 7.15 -8.33 -7.18
C ASP A 416 8.23 -8.35 -8.28
N LYS A 417 8.31 -7.29 -9.09
CA LYS A 417 9.29 -7.17 -10.18
C LYS A 417 10.57 -6.54 -9.67
N VAL A 418 11.70 -7.15 -10.00
CA VAL A 418 13.03 -6.60 -9.77
C VAL A 418 13.68 -6.33 -11.12
N LEU A 419 14.20 -5.12 -11.29
CA LEU A 419 14.86 -4.67 -12.51
C LEU A 419 16.21 -4.06 -12.20
N MET A 420 17.14 -4.18 -13.12
CA MET A 420 18.45 -3.55 -13.05
C MET A 420 18.92 -3.10 -14.42
N TRP A 421 19.41 -1.87 -14.49
CA TRP A 421 19.99 -1.29 -15.68
C TRP A 421 21.45 -0.96 -15.46
N ASP A 422 22.25 -1.12 -16.51
CA ASP A 422 23.54 -0.44 -16.62
C ASP A 422 23.28 1.06 -16.75
N LEU A 423 23.86 1.86 -15.85
CA LEU A 423 23.58 3.30 -15.78
C LEU A 423 24.15 4.04 -16.99
N ALA A 424 25.31 3.62 -17.50
CA ALA A 424 25.99 4.34 -18.57
C ALA A 424 25.25 4.24 -19.90
N THR A 425 24.78 3.05 -20.22
CA THR A 425 24.15 2.71 -21.51
C THR A 425 22.63 2.66 -21.46
N GLY A 426 22.06 2.59 -20.26
CA GLY A 426 20.62 2.37 -20.07
C GLY A 426 20.19 0.94 -20.40
N LYS A 427 21.11 0.03 -20.71
CA LYS A 427 20.74 -1.34 -21.05
C LYS A 427 20.07 -2.01 -19.85
N LEU A 428 18.84 -2.51 -20.03
CA LEU A 428 18.19 -3.39 -19.06
C LEU A 428 18.98 -4.70 -18.99
N GLU A 429 19.67 -4.92 -17.88
CA GLU A 429 20.49 -6.11 -17.67
C GLU A 429 19.66 -7.25 -17.09
N GLN A 430 18.75 -6.95 -16.16
CA GLN A 430 17.94 -7.93 -15.46
C GLN A 430 16.48 -7.47 -15.33
N SER A 431 15.54 -8.40 -15.50
CA SER A 431 14.11 -8.18 -15.22
C SER A 431 13.44 -9.52 -14.90
N PHE A 432 13.02 -9.71 -13.65
CA PHE A 432 12.43 -10.96 -13.18
C PHE A 432 11.53 -10.77 -11.95
N SER A 433 10.71 -11.79 -11.66
CA SER A 433 9.87 -11.87 -10.45
C SER A 433 10.42 -12.97 -9.54
N PRO A 434 11.18 -12.63 -8.48
CA PRO A 434 11.57 -13.63 -7.49
C PRO A 434 10.34 -14.18 -6.79
N THR A 435 10.20 -15.51 -6.74
CA THR A 435 9.03 -16.15 -6.14
C THR A 435 8.88 -15.77 -4.66
N GLY A 436 7.68 -15.34 -4.28
CA GLY A 436 7.38 -14.98 -2.89
C GLY A 436 8.06 -13.69 -2.41
N LEU A 437 8.45 -12.80 -3.32
CA LEU A 437 8.92 -11.46 -3.00
C LEU A 437 7.77 -10.45 -3.17
N MET A 438 7.47 -9.68 -2.12
CA MET A 438 6.55 -8.55 -2.17
C MET A 438 7.17 -7.41 -1.35
N ILE A 439 7.67 -6.40 -2.05
CA ILE A 439 8.36 -5.25 -1.44
C ILE A 439 7.49 -4.01 -1.62
N LYS A 440 7.36 -3.22 -0.54
CA LYS A 440 6.52 -2.02 -0.52
C LYS A 440 7.19 -0.82 0.16
N ASP A 441 8.20 -1.07 0.99
CA ASP A 441 8.68 -0.06 1.93
C ASP A 441 10.07 0.46 1.55
N SER A 442 11.07 -0.42 1.38
CA SER A 442 12.46 -0.01 1.15
C SER A 442 13.20 -0.87 0.15
N ILE A 443 14.14 -0.24 -0.54
CA ILE A 443 15.13 -0.84 -1.43
C ILE A 443 16.50 -0.30 -1.01
N GLU A 444 17.48 -1.19 -0.89
CA GLU A 444 18.84 -0.86 -0.50
C GLU A 444 19.82 -1.61 -1.40
N PHE A 445 20.95 -0.98 -1.74
CA PHE A 445 22.04 -1.59 -2.50
C PHE A 445 23.24 -1.83 -1.57
N PRO A 446 23.38 -3.03 -0.98
CA PRO A 446 24.54 -3.34 -0.17
C PRO A 446 25.82 -3.60 -0.99
N ASP A 447 25.68 -3.94 -2.28
CA ASP A 447 26.75 -4.30 -3.21
C ASP A 447 26.22 -4.13 -4.65
N ASP A 448 27.08 -3.97 -5.65
CA ASP A 448 26.69 -3.70 -7.05
C ASP A 448 25.80 -4.79 -7.65
N ASP A 449 25.94 -6.03 -7.19
CA ASP A 449 25.24 -7.19 -7.74
C ASP A 449 24.03 -7.62 -6.91
N TYR A 450 23.71 -6.89 -5.84
CA TYR A 450 22.70 -7.30 -4.88
C TYR A 450 21.74 -6.17 -4.50
N ILE A 451 20.45 -6.53 -4.38
CA ILE A 451 19.41 -5.63 -3.89
C ILE A 451 18.80 -6.22 -2.61
N LEU A 452 18.67 -5.40 -1.58
CA LEU A 452 18.00 -5.76 -0.34
C LEU A 452 16.61 -5.08 -0.30
N GLY A 453 15.56 -5.88 -0.35
CA GLY A 453 14.17 -5.42 -0.24
C GLY A 453 13.63 -5.51 1.19
N ASN A 454 12.93 -4.45 1.65
CA ASN A 454 12.33 -4.32 2.99
C ASN A 454 13.31 -4.59 4.15
N GLY A 455 14.62 -4.39 3.95
CA GLY A 455 15.63 -4.75 4.94
C GLY A 455 15.66 -6.25 5.31
N LYS A 456 15.10 -7.12 4.46
CA LYS A 456 14.86 -8.54 4.79
C LYS A 456 15.35 -9.51 3.73
N PHE A 457 15.00 -9.28 2.46
CA PHE A 457 15.28 -10.23 1.39
C PHE A 457 16.39 -9.70 0.48
N LEU A 458 17.52 -10.39 0.49
CA LEU A 458 18.63 -10.13 -0.42
C LEU A 458 18.35 -10.87 -1.73
N VAL A 459 18.44 -10.14 -2.83
CA VAL A 459 18.26 -10.62 -4.20
C VAL A 459 19.61 -10.53 -4.89
N ASP A 460 20.06 -11.65 -5.45
CA ASP A 460 21.27 -11.76 -6.26
C ASP A 460 20.89 -11.54 -7.72
N MET A 461 21.31 -10.40 -8.27
CA MET A 461 20.88 -9.94 -9.58
C MET A 461 21.50 -10.73 -10.74
N PRO A 462 22.80 -11.08 -10.74
CA PRO A 462 23.41 -11.84 -11.83
C PRO A 462 22.76 -13.21 -12.07
N ASN A 463 22.41 -13.93 -11.00
CA ASN A 463 21.80 -15.26 -11.11
C ASN A 463 20.27 -15.24 -10.95
N GLN A 464 19.68 -14.05 -10.79
CA GLN A 464 18.23 -13.85 -10.65
C GLN A 464 17.61 -14.63 -9.47
N LEU A 465 18.31 -14.66 -8.33
CA LEU A 465 17.94 -15.45 -7.16
C LEU A 465 17.38 -14.57 -6.04
N LYS A 466 16.25 -14.98 -5.45
CA LYS A 466 15.92 -14.58 -4.08
C LYS A 466 16.90 -15.32 -3.17
N PHE A 467 17.97 -14.64 -2.79
CA PHE A 467 19.20 -15.28 -2.33
C PHE A 467 19.20 -15.54 -0.83
N TRP A 468 18.97 -14.52 0.00
CA TRP A 468 19.15 -14.62 1.45
C TRP A 468 18.04 -13.91 2.23
N GLN A 469 17.70 -14.43 3.40
CA GLN A 469 16.78 -13.78 4.34
C GLN A 469 17.53 -13.34 5.60
N PHE A 470 17.27 -12.11 6.04
CA PHE A 470 17.71 -11.60 7.34
C PHE A 470 16.52 -11.41 8.27
N ASP A 471 16.58 -12.01 9.45
CA ASP A 471 15.62 -11.81 10.54
C ASP A 471 16.27 -11.09 11.72
N GLY A 472 15.46 -10.49 12.59
CA GLY A 472 15.92 -9.85 13.84
C GLY A 472 16.40 -8.40 13.70
N ALA A 473 16.64 -7.90 12.49
CA ALA A 473 16.89 -6.48 12.26
C ALA A 473 15.60 -5.66 12.39
N ASP A 474 15.66 -4.52 13.10
CA ASP A 474 14.58 -3.54 13.10
C ASP A 474 14.65 -2.65 11.86
N GLN A 475 15.87 -2.24 11.49
CA GLN A 475 16.16 -1.37 10.34
C GLN A 475 17.51 -1.76 9.73
N ILE A 476 17.60 -1.72 8.39
CA ILE A 476 18.85 -1.85 7.64
C ILE A 476 18.94 -0.70 6.66
N ARG A 477 20.05 0.05 6.71
CA ARG A 477 20.38 1.13 5.76
C ARG A 477 21.73 0.83 5.11
N CYS A 478 21.81 0.89 3.78
CA CYS A 478 23.05 0.65 3.06
C CYS A 478 23.59 1.94 2.46
N ILE A 479 24.83 2.28 2.79
CA ILE A 479 25.52 3.44 2.21
C ILE A 479 26.94 3.04 1.87
N ASN A 480 27.38 3.38 0.66
CA ASN A 480 28.74 3.13 0.18
C ASN A 480 29.22 1.68 0.39
N GLY A 481 28.33 0.70 0.17
CA GLY A 481 28.65 -0.73 0.30
C GLY A 481 28.70 -1.26 1.74
N VAL A 482 28.30 -0.45 2.72
CA VAL A 482 28.21 -0.84 4.13
C VAL A 482 26.75 -0.89 4.57
N ALA A 483 26.33 -2.01 5.15
CA ALA A 483 25.03 -2.14 5.79
C ALA A 483 25.13 -1.75 7.27
N TYR A 484 24.36 -0.75 7.66
CA TYR A 484 24.12 -0.33 9.04
C TYR A 484 22.83 -0.97 9.53
N VAL A 485 22.92 -1.83 10.54
CA VAL A 485 21.81 -2.66 11.01
C VAL A 485 21.48 -2.32 12.46
N GLY A 486 20.29 -1.79 12.69
CA GLY A 486 19.76 -1.52 14.02
C GLY A 486 18.99 -2.72 14.54
N VAL A 487 19.28 -3.11 15.78
CA VAL A 487 18.69 -4.29 16.43
C VAL A 487 18.27 -3.96 17.86
N SER A 488 17.03 -4.28 18.20
CA SER A 488 16.52 -4.28 19.57
C SER A 488 16.60 -5.68 20.20
N ALA A 489 16.98 -5.77 21.47
CA ALA A 489 17.02 -7.03 22.22
C ALA A 489 15.82 -7.21 23.19
N GLY A 490 14.67 -6.60 22.88
CA GLY A 490 13.52 -6.49 23.80
C GLY A 490 13.52 -5.15 24.57
N HIS A 491 12.53 -4.96 25.46
CA HIS A 491 12.36 -3.66 26.14
C HIS A 491 13.27 -3.46 27.35
N ASN A 492 13.77 -4.54 27.98
CA ASN A 492 14.64 -4.49 29.16
C ASN A 492 16.12 -4.79 28.85
N ALA A 493 16.52 -4.70 27.59
CA ALA A 493 17.89 -4.99 27.17
C ALA A 493 18.39 -3.93 26.18
N PRO A 494 19.69 -3.61 26.20
CA PRO A 494 20.27 -2.68 25.25
C PRO A 494 20.18 -3.23 23.81
N GLY A 495 19.92 -2.33 22.86
CA GLY A 495 20.01 -2.64 21.44
C GLY A 495 21.45 -2.57 20.93
N ALA A 496 21.63 -2.69 19.63
CA ALA A 496 22.91 -2.48 18.96
C ALA A 496 22.73 -1.85 17.57
N LEU A 497 23.70 -1.03 17.17
CA LEU A 497 23.95 -0.67 15.78
C LEU A 497 25.16 -1.47 15.31
N LEU A 498 24.94 -2.30 14.30
CA LEU A 498 25.94 -3.16 13.69
C LEU A 498 26.32 -2.61 12.34
N THR A 499 27.54 -2.93 11.92
CA THR A 499 28.02 -2.66 10.55
C THR A 499 28.49 -3.97 9.94
N MET A 500 28.06 -4.27 8.73
CA MET A 500 28.48 -5.47 8.01
C MET A 500 28.44 -5.26 6.49
N THR A 501 29.16 -6.13 5.77
CA THR A 501 29.04 -6.25 4.32
C THR A 501 27.98 -7.29 4.00
N LEU A 502 27.06 -6.96 3.11
CA LEU A 502 26.06 -7.88 2.59
C LEU A 502 26.29 -8.09 1.08
N PRO A 503 26.26 -9.32 0.57
CA PRO A 503 26.19 -10.57 1.33
C PRO A 503 27.45 -10.81 2.18
N HIS A 504 27.28 -11.44 3.34
CA HIS A 504 28.42 -11.86 4.17
C HIS A 504 29.15 -13.05 3.54
N ALA A 505 30.41 -13.28 3.94
CA ALA A 505 31.29 -14.29 3.32
C ALA A 505 30.67 -15.70 3.27
N GLY A 506 30.06 -16.16 4.36
CA GLY A 506 29.39 -17.46 4.39
C GLY A 506 28.24 -17.60 3.38
N ALA A 507 27.49 -16.53 3.12
CA ALA A 507 26.46 -16.52 2.09
C ALA A 507 27.10 -16.62 0.70
N LYS A 508 28.17 -15.84 0.43
CA LYS A 508 28.90 -15.89 -0.85
C LYS A 508 29.46 -17.29 -1.15
N GLU A 509 30.03 -17.96 -0.16
CA GLU A 509 30.51 -19.35 -0.32
C GLU A 509 29.37 -20.34 -0.57
N LEU A 510 28.23 -20.18 0.12
CA LEU A 510 27.05 -21.01 -0.13
C LEU A 510 26.52 -20.80 -1.55
N LEU A 511 26.45 -19.56 -2.02
CA LEU A 511 26.04 -19.23 -3.39
C LEU A 511 26.97 -19.90 -4.41
N LYS A 512 28.29 -19.76 -4.23
CA LYS A 512 29.29 -20.40 -5.09
C LYS A 512 29.09 -21.91 -5.16
N LYS A 513 28.86 -22.57 -4.02
CA LYS A 513 28.56 -24.00 -3.97
C LYS A 513 27.23 -24.33 -4.66
N ALA A 514 26.18 -23.57 -4.38
CA ALA A 514 24.85 -23.79 -4.94
C ALA A 514 24.86 -23.68 -6.46
N LEU A 515 25.61 -22.75 -7.05
CA LEU A 515 25.73 -22.59 -8.50
C LEU A 515 26.40 -23.78 -9.21
N THR A 516 27.07 -24.68 -8.47
CA THR A 516 27.60 -25.94 -9.03
C THR A 516 26.57 -27.07 -9.07
N ASP A 517 25.44 -26.94 -8.38
CA ASP A 517 24.36 -27.93 -8.39
C ASP A 517 23.51 -27.77 -9.66
N PRO A 518 23.49 -28.75 -10.58
CA PRO A 518 22.69 -28.66 -11.80
C PRO A 518 21.18 -28.61 -11.52
N THR A 519 20.76 -29.01 -10.31
CA THR A 519 19.36 -28.99 -9.83
C THR A 519 19.00 -27.73 -9.05
N LEU A 520 19.91 -26.76 -8.90
CA LEU A 520 19.62 -25.48 -8.23
C LEU A 520 18.36 -24.82 -8.79
N PHE A 521 18.18 -24.88 -10.10
CA PHE A 521 16.97 -24.43 -10.78
C PHE A 521 16.19 -25.62 -11.30
N VAL A 522 15.01 -25.85 -10.75
CA VAL A 522 14.09 -26.93 -11.15
C VAL A 522 13.20 -26.52 -12.32
N LEU A 523 13.10 -25.21 -12.59
CA LEU A 523 12.45 -24.65 -13.77
C LEU A 523 13.32 -23.53 -14.36
N LYS A 524 13.62 -23.61 -15.65
CA LYS A 524 14.29 -22.59 -16.47
C LYS A 524 13.96 -22.83 -17.95
N ALA A 525 14.35 -21.91 -18.83
CA ALA A 525 14.25 -22.12 -20.28
C ALA A 525 14.82 -23.49 -20.70
N GLY A 526 14.06 -24.24 -21.50
CA GLY A 526 14.36 -25.59 -21.96
C GLY A 526 13.85 -26.72 -21.05
N THR A 527 13.36 -26.42 -19.84
CA THR A 527 12.82 -27.45 -18.94
C THR A 527 11.61 -28.16 -19.56
N THR A 528 11.61 -29.50 -19.50
CA THR A 528 10.42 -30.30 -19.81
C THR A 528 9.58 -30.44 -18.55
N VAL A 529 8.30 -30.11 -18.65
CA VAL A 529 7.35 -30.04 -17.53
C VAL A 529 6.28 -31.10 -17.73
N LYS A 530 5.96 -31.89 -16.70
CA LYS A 530 4.87 -32.85 -16.76
C LYS A 530 3.58 -32.16 -16.34
N LEU A 531 2.55 -32.20 -17.17
CA LEU A 531 1.24 -31.66 -16.79
C LEU A 531 0.47 -32.69 -15.97
N ASP A 532 -0.07 -32.26 -14.84
CA ASP A 532 -1.01 -33.04 -14.04
C ASP A 532 -2.33 -32.27 -13.96
N LEU A 533 -3.37 -32.85 -14.55
CA LEU A 533 -4.71 -32.28 -14.66
C LEU A 533 -5.75 -33.11 -13.88
N GLU A 534 -5.32 -34.07 -13.05
CA GLU A 534 -6.24 -34.94 -12.30
C GLU A 534 -7.07 -34.14 -11.30
N GLY A 535 -6.53 -33.03 -10.80
CA GLY A 535 -7.23 -32.07 -9.93
C GLY A 535 -8.32 -31.25 -10.61
N ILE A 536 -8.51 -31.38 -11.94
CA ILE A 536 -9.60 -30.75 -12.68
C ILE A 536 -10.81 -31.69 -12.72
N PRO A 537 -11.92 -31.38 -12.02
CA PRO A 537 -13.06 -32.29 -11.89
C PRO A 537 -13.87 -32.43 -13.17
N ASP A 538 -13.98 -31.37 -13.97
CA ASP A 538 -14.64 -31.41 -15.28
C ASP A 538 -13.71 -31.99 -16.34
N VAL A 539 -13.91 -33.25 -16.69
CA VAL A 539 -13.11 -33.98 -17.68
C VAL A 539 -13.17 -33.31 -19.05
N ALA A 540 -14.29 -32.69 -19.42
CA ALA A 540 -14.45 -32.02 -20.72
C ALA A 540 -13.56 -30.77 -20.84
N GLN A 541 -13.17 -30.17 -19.72
CA GLN A 541 -12.31 -28.97 -19.70
C GLN A 541 -10.81 -29.29 -19.69
N ARG A 542 -10.42 -30.54 -19.43
CA ARG A 542 -9.00 -30.91 -19.31
C ARG A 542 -8.20 -30.61 -20.58
N ALA A 543 -8.75 -30.89 -21.76
CA ALA A 543 -8.10 -30.58 -23.04
C ALA A 543 -7.89 -29.05 -23.24
N THR A 544 -8.87 -28.24 -22.84
CA THR A 544 -8.77 -26.78 -22.88
C THR A 544 -7.68 -26.26 -21.93
N VAL A 545 -7.65 -26.78 -20.70
CA VAL A 545 -6.62 -26.43 -19.70
C VAL A 545 -5.23 -26.86 -20.16
N GLU A 546 -5.10 -28.05 -20.74
CA GLU A 546 -3.84 -28.55 -21.30
C GLU A 546 -3.31 -27.63 -22.39
N ALA A 547 -4.16 -27.21 -23.33
CA ALA A 547 -3.79 -26.28 -24.40
C ALA A 547 -3.38 -24.91 -23.84
N ALA A 548 -4.12 -24.39 -22.85
CA ALA A 548 -3.80 -23.13 -22.19
C ALA A 548 -2.44 -23.19 -21.48
N LEU A 549 -2.19 -24.23 -20.68
CA LEU A 549 -0.93 -24.40 -19.95
C LEU A 549 0.25 -24.67 -20.90
N THR A 550 0.04 -25.41 -21.99
CA THR A 550 1.05 -25.61 -23.04
C THR A 550 1.47 -24.27 -23.64
N LYS A 551 0.50 -23.42 -23.98
CA LYS A 551 0.77 -22.06 -24.47
C LYS A 551 1.53 -21.23 -23.44
N ARG A 552 1.18 -21.32 -22.15
CA ARG A 552 1.87 -20.59 -21.07
C ARG A 552 3.31 -21.07 -20.87
N LEU A 553 3.55 -22.38 -20.89
CA LEU A 553 4.91 -22.95 -20.81
C LEU A 553 5.79 -22.47 -21.97
N ALA A 554 5.24 -22.38 -23.19
CA ALA A 554 5.98 -21.85 -24.32
C ALA A 554 6.43 -20.39 -24.13
N THR A 555 5.67 -19.56 -23.39
CA THR A 555 6.09 -18.16 -23.11
C THR A 555 7.28 -18.03 -22.16
N ILE A 556 7.67 -19.13 -21.52
CA ILE A 556 8.85 -19.22 -20.64
C ILE A 556 9.88 -20.23 -21.17
N ASP A 557 9.83 -20.52 -22.49
CA ASP A 557 10.71 -21.47 -23.19
C ASP A 557 10.71 -22.89 -22.60
N CYS A 558 9.64 -23.28 -21.91
CA CYS A 558 9.45 -24.63 -21.39
C CYS A 558 8.49 -25.42 -22.30
N LYS A 559 8.54 -26.75 -22.24
CA LYS A 559 7.65 -27.62 -23.02
C LYS A 559 6.98 -28.67 -22.15
N PRO A 560 5.72 -29.04 -22.43
CA PRO A 560 5.09 -30.17 -21.76
C PRO A 560 5.73 -31.49 -22.23
N GLY A 561 5.78 -32.50 -21.36
CA GLY A 561 6.18 -33.86 -21.75
C GLY A 561 6.10 -34.87 -20.60
N PRO A 562 5.87 -36.16 -20.89
CA PRO A 562 5.71 -37.20 -19.87
C PRO A 562 7.01 -37.47 -19.07
N ALA A 563 8.17 -37.14 -19.64
CA ALA A 563 9.49 -37.22 -19.00
C ALA A 563 9.90 -35.87 -18.35
N GLY A 564 8.93 -35.08 -17.89
CA GLY A 564 9.20 -33.80 -17.23
C GLY A 564 9.96 -33.96 -15.93
N THR A 565 10.84 -33.01 -15.62
CA THR A 565 11.64 -32.98 -14.38
C THR A 565 10.94 -32.26 -13.23
N ILE A 566 9.79 -31.65 -13.50
CA ILE A 566 8.93 -30.95 -12.55
C ILE A 566 7.49 -31.06 -13.03
N ASP A 567 6.55 -31.19 -12.09
CA ASP A 567 5.12 -31.30 -12.38
C ASP A 567 4.47 -29.91 -12.33
N LEU A 568 3.59 -29.62 -13.29
CA LEU A 568 2.68 -28.48 -13.26
C LEU A 568 1.26 -29.01 -12.99
N VAL A 569 0.85 -28.89 -11.74
CA VAL A 569 -0.38 -29.48 -11.19
C VAL A 569 -1.49 -28.44 -11.20
N ALA A 570 -2.54 -28.68 -11.98
CA ALA A 570 -3.72 -27.84 -12.08
C ALA A 570 -4.88 -28.45 -11.27
N SER A 571 -5.54 -27.65 -10.44
CA SER A 571 -6.68 -28.13 -9.65
C SER A 571 -7.77 -27.09 -9.43
N VAL A 572 -8.97 -27.59 -9.13
CA VAL A 572 -10.12 -26.79 -8.69
C VAL A 572 -10.66 -27.39 -7.38
N GLU A 573 -10.77 -26.55 -6.36
CA GLU A 573 -11.39 -26.89 -5.08
C GLU A 573 -12.73 -26.17 -4.91
N GLY A 574 -13.70 -26.82 -4.27
CA GLY A 574 -15.03 -26.26 -4.00
C GLY A 574 -16.16 -27.10 -4.62
N PRO A 575 -17.40 -26.57 -4.63
CA PRO A 575 -17.78 -25.27 -4.10
C PRO A 575 -17.75 -25.19 -2.56
N LYS A 576 -17.47 -24.01 -2.01
CA LYS A 576 -17.64 -23.68 -0.59
C LYS A 576 -18.62 -22.52 -0.44
N ASP A 577 -19.47 -22.54 0.57
CA ASP A 577 -20.34 -21.40 0.88
C ASP A 577 -19.50 -20.20 1.37
N ARG A 578 -19.70 -19.04 0.75
CA ARG A 578 -19.01 -17.80 1.09
C ARG A 578 -20.01 -16.68 1.31
N GLN A 579 -19.87 -15.99 2.44
CA GLN A 579 -20.58 -14.76 2.74
C GLN A 579 -19.72 -13.56 2.28
N LEU A 580 -20.30 -12.68 1.47
CA LEU A 580 -19.65 -11.48 0.95
C LEU A 580 -20.37 -10.24 1.48
N GLN A 581 -19.60 -9.26 1.92
CA GLN A 581 -20.11 -7.96 2.32
C GLN A 581 -19.67 -6.92 1.30
N TYR A 582 -20.63 -6.27 0.65
CA TYR A 582 -20.38 -5.14 -0.24
C TYR A 582 -20.79 -3.83 0.43
N HIS A 583 -19.90 -2.85 0.42
CA HIS A 583 -20.19 -1.52 0.97
C HIS A 583 -21.35 -0.89 0.20
N GLY A 584 -22.38 -0.40 0.91
CA GLY A 584 -23.57 0.20 0.28
C GLY A 584 -24.57 -0.78 -0.38
N ALA A 585 -24.29 -2.08 -0.44
CA ALA A 585 -25.18 -3.08 -1.05
C ALA A 585 -25.57 -4.24 -0.11
N GLY A 586 -24.88 -4.40 1.02
CA GLY A 586 -25.23 -5.38 2.03
C GLY A 586 -24.53 -6.73 1.85
N THR A 587 -25.17 -7.78 2.37
CA THR A 587 -24.57 -9.11 2.50
C THR A 587 -25.17 -10.09 1.50
N TYR A 588 -24.32 -10.86 0.82
CA TYR A 588 -24.72 -11.86 -0.16
C TYR A 588 -24.06 -13.21 0.15
N MET A 589 -24.74 -14.29 -0.21
CA MET A 589 -24.19 -15.65 -0.16
C MET A 589 -23.88 -16.11 -1.58
N THR A 590 -22.76 -16.80 -1.75
CA THR A 590 -22.41 -17.39 -3.04
C THR A 590 -21.54 -18.64 -2.89
N LYS A 591 -21.40 -19.42 -3.97
CA LYS A 591 -20.50 -20.57 -4.06
C LYS A 591 -19.12 -20.16 -4.57
N GLU A 592 -18.12 -20.31 -3.71
CA GLU A 592 -16.71 -20.08 -4.04
C GLU A 592 -16.04 -21.34 -4.57
N PHE A 593 -15.34 -21.18 -5.69
CA PHE A 593 -14.43 -22.15 -6.28
C PHE A 593 -13.02 -21.55 -6.29
N MET A 594 -12.05 -22.32 -5.80
CA MET A 594 -10.65 -21.94 -5.82
C MET A 594 -9.95 -22.72 -6.93
N THR A 595 -9.50 -22.00 -7.96
CA THR A 595 -8.67 -22.56 -9.03
C THR A 595 -7.21 -22.37 -8.65
N LYS A 596 -6.41 -23.42 -8.74
CA LYS A 596 -5.00 -23.43 -8.31
C LYS A 596 -4.10 -24.01 -9.39
N LEU A 597 -2.87 -23.52 -9.41
CA LEU A 597 -1.79 -24.03 -10.22
C LEU A 597 -0.51 -24.10 -9.39
N LYS A 598 0.20 -25.22 -9.46
CA LYS A 598 1.43 -25.44 -8.69
C LYS A 598 2.53 -26.02 -9.55
N PHE A 599 3.76 -25.56 -9.33
CA PHE A 599 4.93 -26.34 -9.73
C PHE A 599 5.34 -27.22 -8.56
N VAL A 600 5.47 -28.53 -8.79
CA VAL A 600 5.82 -29.53 -7.78
C VAL A 600 7.07 -30.28 -8.23
N TYR A 601 8.14 -30.19 -7.45
CA TYR A 601 9.41 -30.89 -7.70
C TYR A 601 9.60 -31.95 -6.62
N GLU A 602 9.71 -33.23 -7.01
CA GLU A 602 9.89 -34.36 -6.08
C GLU A 602 8.85 -34.39 -4.94
N GLY A 603 7.58 -34.08 -5.27
CA GLY A 603 6.47 -34.02 -4.32
C GLY A 603 6.43 -32.77 -3.44
N GLN A 604 7.42 -31.87 -3.55
CA GLN A 604 7.46 -30.60 -2.83
C GLN A 604 7.02 -29.44 -3.72
N PRO A 605 6.08 -28.58 -3.27
CA PRO A 605 5.62 -27.47 -4.08
C PRO A 605 6.68 -26.36 -4.13
N ALA A 606 7.19 -26.07 -5.32
CA ALA A 606 8.16 -25.01 -5.58
C ALA A 606 7.50 -23.64 -5.80
N TRP A 607 6.27 -23.64 -6.32
CA TRP A 607 5.49 -22.43 -6.58
C TRP A 607 4.00 -22.76 -6.56
N GLU A 608 3.18 -21.78 -6.17
CA GLU A 608 1.72 -21.89 -6.17
C GLU A 608 1.10 -20.53 -6.51
N PHE A 609 0.06 -20.58 -7.33
CA PHE A 609 -0.81 -19.44 -7.61
C PHE A 609 -2.26 -19.90 -7.61
N SER A 610 -3.15 -19.06 -7.10
CA SER A 610 -4.56 -19.41 -6.97
C SER A 610 -5.47 -18.22 -7.24
N GLY A 611 -6.61 -18.46 -7.84
CA GLY A 611 -7.68 -17.49 -8.06
C GLY A 611 -9.02 -17.99 -7.53
N SER A 612 -9.85 -17.06 -7.08
CA SER A 612 -11.26 -17.31 -6.78
C SER A 612 -12.11 -16.93 -8.00
N ASN A 613 -13.22 -17.63 -8.21
CA ASN A 613 -14.28 -17.22 -9.16
C ASN A 613 -14.98 -15.91 -8.72
N ILE A 614 -14.84 -15.54 -7.45
CA ILE A 614 -15.40 -14.34 -6.85
C ILE A 614 -14.39 -13.20 -6.93
N SER A 615 -14.83 -12.05 -7.46
CA SER A 615 -14.02 -10.83 -7.47
C SER A 615 -14.31 -9.96 -6.25
N PHE A 616 -13.26 -9.34 -5.69
CA PHE A 616 -13.39 -8.33 -4.63
C PHE A 616 -14.07 -7.05 -5.11
N ILE A 617 -13.90 -6.71 -6.39
CA ILE A 617 -14.55 -5.57 -7.04
C ILE A 617 -15.46 -6.12 -8.14
N ILE A 618 -16.74 -5.78 -8.07
CA ILE A 618 -17.71 -6.11 -9.12
C ILE A 618 -18.06 -4.83 -9.88
N SER A 619 -18.03 -4.91 -11.21
CA SER A 619 -18.54 -3.86 -12.08
C SER A 619 -19.84 -4.36 -12.70
N LEU A 620 -20.92 -3.62 -12.47
CA LEU A 620 -22.26 -3.96 -12.92
C LEU A 620 -22.67 -2.97 -14.01
N LYS A 621 -23.37 -3.45 -15.05
CA LYS A 621 -24.01 -2.55 -16.01
C LYS A 621 -25.28 -1.98 -15.39
N ARG A 622 -25.76 -0.85 -15.93
CA ARG A 622 -27.02 -0.25 -15.49
C ARG A 622 -28.16 -1.26 -15.67
N GLY A 623 -28.77 -1.68 -14.57
CA GLY A 623 -29.86 -2.66 -14.55
C GLY A 623 -29.46 -4.08 -14.10
N ASP A 624 -28.16 -4.37 -13.98
CA ASP A 624 -27.69 -5.63 -13.42
C ASP A 624 -27.89 -5.65 -11.91
N ASN A 625 -28.17 -6.84 -11.35
CA ASN A 625 -28.24 -7.04 -9.91
C ASN A 625 -27.06 -7.90 -9.43
N ILE A 626 -26.61 -7.65 -8.21
CA ILE A 626 -25.44 -8.30 -7.60
C ILE A 626 -25.65 -9.80 -7.46
N GLU A 627 -26.86 -10.22 -7.08
CA GLU A 627 -27.17 -11.63 -6.84
C GLU A 627 -27.03 -12.47 -8.11
N ASN A 628 -27.57 -12.01 -9.24
CA ASN A 628 -27.44 -12.66 -10.54
C ASN A 628 -25.97 -12.65 -10.99
N HIS A 629 -25.27 -11.54 -10.82
CA HIS A 629 -23.84 -11.45 -11.16
C HIS A 629 -23.01 -12.50 -10.40
N LEU A 630 -23.31 -12.71 -9.11
CA LEU A 630 -22.65 -13.74 -8.31
C LEU A 630 -23.07 -15.14 -8.75
N ARG A 631 -24.37 -15.40 -8.95
CA ARG A 631 -24.90 -16.69 -9.40
C ARG A 631 -24.31 -17.15 -10.73
N GLU A 632 -24.16 -16.25 -11.70
CA GLU A 632 -23.54 -16.55 -13.00
C GLU A 632 -22.09 -17.02 -12.88
N ARG A 633 -21.43 -16.66 -11.78
CA ARG A 633 -20.04 -17.00 -11.46
C ARG A 633 -19.92 -18.19 -10.53
N GLU A 634 -20.99 -18.84 -10.07
CA GLU A 634 -20.97 -20.02 -9.20
C GLU A 634 -20.51 -21.30 -9.93
N LYS A 635 -19.38 -21.19 -10.63
CA LYS A 635 -18.71 -22.24 -11.38
C LYS A 635 -17.20 -22.01 -11.34
N PRO A 636 -16.38 -23.05 -11.57
CA PRO A 636 -14.95 -22.89 -11.72
C PRO A 636 -14.59 -21.92 -12.86
N ASP A 637 -13.54 -21.12 -12.66
CA ASP A 637 -13.04 -20.21 -13.69
C ASP A 637 -11.81 -20.80 -14.40
N TYR A 638 -12.07 -21.59 -15.44
CA TYR A 638 -11.00 -22.22 -16.23
C TYR A 638 -10.16 -21.22 -17.05
N THR A 639 -10.69 -20.01 -17.32
CA THR A 639 -9.93 -18.96 -18.02
C THR A 639 -8.75 -18.44 -17.18
N PHE A 640 -8.70 -18.79 -15.89
CA PHE A 640 -7.54 -18.62 -15.03
C PHE A 640 -6.24 -19.18 -15.67
N PHE A 641 -6.30 -20.36 -16.29
CA PHE A 641 -5.12 -21.00 -16.87
C PHE A 641 -4.64 -20.30 -18.16
N ASP A 642 -5.51 -19.53 -18.82
CA ASP A 642 -5.14 -18.72 -19.98
C ASP A 642 -4.42 -17.43 -19.59
N ARG A 643 -4.62 -16.92 -18.37
CA ARG A 643 -4.15 -15.60 -17.93
C ARG A 643 -3.03 -15.64 -16.90
N VAL A 644 -2.79 -16.79 -16.27
CA VAL A 644 -1.73 -16.93 -15.26
C VAL A 644 -0.35 -16.67 -15.85
N GLU A 645 0.46 -15.84 -15.21
CA GLU A 645 1.87 -15.68 -15.53
C GLU A 645 2.68 -16.76 -14.81
N LEU A 646 3.39 -17.59 -15.58
CA LEU A 646 4.27 -18.59 -15.00
C LEU A 646 5.62 -17.95 -14.63
N PRO A 647 6.24 -18.38 -13.51
CA PRO A 647 7.61 -18.02 -13.19
C PRO A 647 8.55 -18.52 -14.29
N LYS A 648 9.44 -17.65 -14.78
CA LYS A 648 10.48 -18.03 -15.75
C LYS A 648 11.60 -18.87 -15.14
N PHE A 649 11.78 -18.73 -13.82
CA PHE A 649 12.83 -19.38 -13.05
C PHE A 649 12.26 -19.85 -11.72
N LEU A 650 12.50 -21.12 -11.36
CA LEU A 650 12.23 -21.63 -10.01
C LEU A 650 13.46 -22.28 -9.43
N GLN A 651 13.83 -21.80 -8.25
CA GLN A 651 14.83 -22.44 -7.41
C GLN A 651 14.26 -23.75 -6.86
N LYS A 652 15.14 -24.72 -6.62
CA LYS A 652 14.81 -25.96 -5.93
C LYS A 652 14.16 -25.67 -4.58
N PRO A 653 13.01 -26.28 -4.26
CA PRO A 653 12.39 -26.09 -2.97
C PRO A 653 13.25 -26.68 -1.84
N THR A 654 13.36 -25.97 -0.72
CA THR A 654 14.02 -26.47 0.49
C THR A 654 13.03 -27.31 1.30
N ALA A 655 13.44 -28.52 1.70
CA ALA A 655 12.57 -29.43 2.46
C ALA A 655 12.00 -28.77 3.73
N GLY A 656 10.67 -28.86 3.90
CA GLY A 656 9.97 -28.31 5.07
C GLY A 656 9.56 -26.83 4.96
N GLN A 657 9.88 -26.14 3.87
CA GLN A 657 9.36 -24.79 3.59
C GLN A 657 8.13 -24.85 2.68
N ALA A 658 7.11 -24.04 3.00
CA ALA A 658 5.88 -23.97 2.20
C ALA A 658 6.13 -23.30 0.84
N ALA A 659 5.42 -23.78 -0.19
CA ALA A 659 5.44 -23.20 -1.54
C ALA A 659 5.29 -21.68 -1.51
N GLY A 660 6.13 -20.96 -2.24
CA GLY A 660 6.02 -19.50 -2.35
C GLY A 660 6.33 -18.70 -1.08
N ARG A 661 6.68 -19.34 0.06
CA ARG A 661 7.16 -18.66 1.26
C ARG A 661 8.66 -18.87 1.41
N SER A 662 9.38 -17.78 1.19
CA SER A 662 10.80 -17.60 1.52
C SER A 662 11.74 -18.76 1.17
N LEU A 663 11.65 -19.23 -0.07
CA LEU A 663 12.69 -20.04 -0.68
C LEU A 663 13.91 -19.12 -0.93
N THR A 664 14.72 -18.93 0.10
CA THR A 664 16.07 -18.38 -0.01
C THR A 664 17.08 -19.50 0.10
N LEU A 665 18.26 -19.34 -0.50
CA LEU A 665 19.36 -20.31 -0.35
C LEU A 665 19.81 -20.45 1.10
N GLY A 666 19.69 -19.37 1.87
CA GLY A 666 19.90 -19.40 3.31
C GLY A 666 19.20 -18.27 4.03
N GLN A 667 19.31 -18.32 5.34
CA GLN A 667 18.78 -17.30 6.24
C GLN A 667 19.75 -17.06 7.38
N SER A 668 19.74 -15.86 7.92
CA SER A 668 20.50 -15.49 9.11
C SER A 668 19.65 -14.70 10.07
N THR A 669 19.88 -14.92 11.36
CA THR A 669 19.29 -14.09 12.41
C THR A 669 20.32 -13.09 12.88
N ILE A 670 20.00 -11.81 12.79
CA ILE A 670 20.83 -10.72 13.29
C ILE A 670 20.40 -10.46 14.74
N THR A 671 21.35 -10.55 15.66
CA THR A 671 21.15 -10.21 17.08
C THR A 671 22.09 -9.07 17.47
N THR A 672 21.96 -8.53 18.68
CA THR A 672 22.89 -7.51 19.19
C THR A 672 24.35 -7.97 19.27
N ALA A 673 24.60 -9.29 19.24
CA ALA A 673 25.95 -9.86 19.19
C ALA A 673 26.51 -10.01 17.76
N GLY A 674 25.69 -9.76 16.73
CA GLY A 674 26.04 -9.94 15.32
C GLY A 674 25.17 -10.95 14.60
N LEU A 675 25.66 -11.41 13.45
CA LEU A 675 24.97 -12.35 12.57
C LEU A 675 25.15 -13.79 13.06
N LYS A 676 24.04 -14.54 13.13
CA LYS A 676 23.99 -15.97 13.46
C LYS A 676 23.45 -16.80 12.31
#